data_AF-A0A9P8ZKR3-F1
#
_entry.id   AF-A0A9P8ZKR3-F1
#
_cell.length_a   1.000
_cell.length_b   1.000
_cell.length_c   1.000
_cell.angle_alpha   90.00
_cell.angle_beta   90.00
_cell.angle_gamma   90.00
#
_symmetry.space_group_name_H-M   'P 1'
#
loop_
_entity.id
_entity.type
_entity.pdbx_description
1 polymer ?
#
loop_
_entity_poly.entity_id
_entity_poly.type
_entity_poly.pdbx_seq_one_letter_code
_entity_poly.pdbx_strand_id
1 'polypeptide(L)'
;MPSSVSDIVKAVTNSREEYQPTLGWDVVVNYSAKEINKLLEASYKNDTTPGHLKRLSVPVTGMNEDGDPYEIKYNFDIAPPLIQFEALGSAPYCSLTFHINGGTVETSKKSWAVTAGVYKIVVSNLSLATMSGAEGDEPIPIESKKPFDFPNDRPGVGVVTLDLKGSVEKMIVKVSSTPGSDPPHVPQIDNHLGDLQQKILEYFVDPERATSIRYHLARVDSTPPPKGSVSLVPKSFRFATYSLESDPDAPTILSIFIRVTKVHHGEEDVLQSAWTSLWAVQYRVPPIPASHTASIIFNYRLLEEALLLPAFDVHGLKYTTDKHTYAIQTGQNQKQPYWRDPTAKAPYSNRYVGEFEVNFGKEPLKLQLEQPERGAAVGTLKWRNDFEFQWGWSDWDGRRTYSGSGAATVTNTLAKSARFSLTDYTLALDASFGSGDWHRDIRVKDKSFWDKLCGGNGNSGVPPTVKDCLPPSPSLSLDFGSLYYFFVTNLLCPTQKVIDIDTNVGLLLPRDFYVVGSIASKRDIVARISAAGRAPAAIHAPEPHEASSIASSTKVGRLWQTLHTKNDLATSVISSVAKNDREGFLDALDEAGLSASSFTFTDDEHKAFMSGYTPSGELELTVWGGYYETDALPSGEVYGLIVVSNKNQVFWGGRNIASDPEEVSYTLAADGTLSFETKAGPVRLSFERNYSLEDGTISSSRFKGTIGDVALSGRLEKLPLMTLLLRIRLIPSVGTHLPLKHIYKTTAPRQS
;
A
#
# COMPACT_ATOMS: atom_id res chain seq x y z
N MET A 1 -16.92 -8.49 -27.18
CA MET A 1 -17.60 -7.29 -26.62
C MET A 1 -16.71 -6.63 -25.59
N PRO A 2 -16.44 -5.33 -25.67
CA PRO A 2 -15.74 -4.60 -24.62
C PRO A 2 -16.62 -4.55 -23.35
N SER A 3 -16.10 -5.02 -22.21
CA SER A 3 -16.77 -4.93 -20.90
C SER A 3 -16.21 -3.77 -20.09
N SER A 4 -17.07 -3.08 -19.34
CA SER A 4 -16.65 -2.14 -18.30
C SER A 4 -16.35 -2.88 -16.99
N VAL A 5 -15.69 -2.18 -16.05
CA VAL A 5 -15.51 -2.67 -14.67
C VAL A 5 -16.86 -3.04 -14.02
N SER A 6 -17.89 -2.21 -14.25
CA SER A 6 -19.23 -2.44 -13.69
C SER A 6 -19.89 -3.69 -14.28
N ASP A 7 -19.67 -3.98 -15.57
CA ASP A 7 -20.19 -5.20 -16.20
C ASP A 7 -19.56 -6.46 -15.58
N ILE A 8 -18.25 -6.43 -15.29
CA ILE A 8 -17.56 -7.53 -14.61
C ILE A 8 -18.09 -7.73 -13.20
N VAL A 9 -18.17 -6.65 -12.41
CA VAL A 9 -18.71 -6.71 -11.03
C VAL A 9 -20.11 -7.29 -11.04
N LYS A 10 -20.99 -6.76 -11.91
CA LYS A 10 -22.36 -7.24 -12.05
C LYS A 10 -22.44 -8.69 -12.49
N ALA A 11 -21.62 -9.13 -13.45
CA ALA A 11 -21.62 -10.50 -13.93
C ALA A 11 -21.20 -11.50 -12.84
N VAL A 12 -20.15 -11.16 -12.10
CA VAL A 12 -19.62 -12.01 -11.02
C VAL A 12 -20.56 -12.03 -9.81
N THR A 13 -21.09 -10.88 -9.39
CA THR A 13 -22.01 -10.80 -8.22
C THR A 13 -23.35 -11.50 -8.47
N ASN A 14 -23.88 -11.45 -9.69
CA ASN A 14 -25.15 -12.13 -10.03
C ASN A 14 -24.97 -13.62 -10.37
N SER A 15 -23.74 -14.12 -10.36
CA SER A 15 -23.47 -15.51 -10.66
C SER A 15 -23.86 -16.43 -9.50
N ARG A 16 -23.99 -17.73 -9.80
CA ARG A 16 -24.30 -18.72 -8.77
C ARG A 16 -23.15 -18.82 -7.76
N GLU A 17 -23.50 -19.08 -6.49
CA GLU A 17 -22.53 -19.29 -5.41
C GLU A 17 -21.56 -20.46 -5.65
N GLU A 18 -21.76 -21.31 -6.65
CA GLU A 18 -20.77 -22.33 -7.02
C GLU A 18 -19.61 -21.78 -7.88
N TYR A 19 -19.79 -20.66 -8.56
CA TYR A 19 -18.79 -20.09 -9.48
C TYR A 19 -17.81 -19.17 -8.76
N GLN A 20 -16.61 -19.69 -8.46
CA GLN A 20 -15.53 -18.90 -7.87
C GLN A 20 -14.66 -18.27 -8.97
N PRO A 21 -14.53 -16.93 -9.02
CA PRO A 21 -13.65 -16.24 -9.97
C PRO A 21 -12.21 -16.76 -10.02
N THR A 22 -11.65 -17.23 -8.90
CA THR A 22 -10.31 -17.81 -8.88
C THR A 22 -10.26 -19.31 -9.21
N LEU A 23 -11.40 -19.96 -9.42
CA LEU A 23 -11.50 -21.43 -9.50
C LEU A 23 -10.85 -22.13 -8.30
N GLY A 24 -10.96 -21.53 -7.11
CA GLY A 24 -10.39 -22.07 -5.87
C GLY A 24 -8.88 -21.87 -5.69
N TRP A 25 -8.19 -21.20 -6.63
CA TRP A 25 -6.81 -20.76 -6.42
C TRP A 25 -6.75 -19.56 -5.48
N ASP A 26 -5.58 -19.30 -4.89
CA ASP A 26 -5.39 -18.18 -3.95
C ASP A 26 -5.39 -16.84 -4.67
N VAL A 27 -4.64 -16.74 -5.77
CA VAL A 27 -4.49 -15.52 -6.58
C VAL A 27 -4.56 -15.86 -8.06
N VAL A 28 -5.27 -15.05 -8.85
CA VAL A 28 -5.22 -15.10 -10.32
C VAL A 28 -4.79 -13.75 -10.87
N VAL A 29 -3.76 -13.74 -11.71
CA VAL A 29 -3.28 -12.52 -12.36
C VAL A 29 -3.46 -12.63 -13.87
N ASN A 30 -4.18 -11.67 -14.43
CA ASN A 30 -4.55 -11.65 -15.85
C ASN A 30 -3.80 -10.55 -16.57
N TYR A 31 -3.30 -10.85 -17.76
CA TYR A 31 -2.55 -9.94 -18.62
C TYR A 31 -3.07 -9.98 -20.04
N SER A 32 -3.36 -8.82 -20.62
CA SER A 32 -3.74 -8.74 -22.03
C SER A 32 -2.55 -9.03 -22.94
N ALA A 33 -2.77 -9.79 -24.02
CA ALA A 33 -1.78 -10.03 -25.06
C ALA A 33 -1.29 -8.72 -25.69
N LYS A 34 -2.17 -7.71 -25.79
CA LYS A 34 -1.84 -6.37 -26.29
C LYS A 34 -0.63 -5.78 -25.58
N GLU A 35 -0.57 -5.83 -24.25
CA GLU A 35 0.59 -5.28 -23.55
C GLU A 35 1.79 -6.23 -23.54
N ILE A 36 1.56 -7.55 -23.46
CA ILE A 36 2.65 -8.54 -23.63
C ILE A 36 3.39 -8.27 -24.94
N ASN A 37 2.67 -8.00 -26.03
CA ASN A 37 3.25 -7.66 -27.33
C ASN A 37 4.05 -6.36 -27.32
N LYS A 38 3.60 -5.32 -26.62
CA LYS A 38 4.40 -4.09 -26.46
C LYS A 38 5.69 -4.34 -25.70
N LEU A 39 5.65 -5.19 -24.67
CA LEU A 39 6.83 -5.53 -23.87
C LEU A 39 7.79 -6.44 -24.64
N LEU A 40 7.26 -7.36 -25.45
CA LEU A 40 8.05 -8.15 -26.38
C LEU A 40 8.69 -7.30 -27.46
N GLU A 41 7.96 -6.38 -28.09
CA GLU A 41 8.52 -5.41 -29.04
C GLU A 41 9.64 -4.59 -28.38
N ALA A 42 9.41 -4.13 -27.17
CA ALA A 42 10.39 -3.44 -26.37
C ALA A 42 11.65 -4.29 -26.13
N SER A 43 11.49 -5.55 -25.71
CA SER A 43 12.58 -6.50 -25.48
C SER A 43 13.33 -6.80 -26.78
N TYR A 44 12.60 -7.00 -27.87
CA TYR A 44 13.12 -7.24 -29.21
C TYR A 44 14.03 -6.11 -29.68
N LYS A 45 13.68 -4.84 -29.43
CA LYS A 45 14.54 -3.70 -29.79
C LYS A 45 15.88 -3.66 -29.03
N ASN A 46 16.08 -4.49 -28.01
CA ASN A 46 17.34 -4.62 -27.31
C ASN A 46 18.17 -5.76 -27.93
N ASP A 47 19.21 -5.42 -28.70
CA ASP A 47 20.01 -6.40 -29.44
C ASP A 47 20.79 -7.38 -28.56
N THR A 48 20.89 -7.11 -27.25
CA THR A 48 21.58 -7.98 -26.29
C THR A 48 20.69 -9.05 -25.69
N THR A 49 19.38 -9.08 -25.98
CA THR A 49 18.48 -10.07 -25.40
C THR A 49 18.50 -11.36 -26.24
N PRO A 50 19.10 -12.46 -25.77
CA PRO A 50 19.05 -13.73 -26.47
C PRO A 50 17.59 -14.24 -26.53
N GLY A 51 17.27 -15.08 -27.51
CA GLY A 51 15.93 -15.66 -27.64
C GLY A 51 15.01 -15.00 -28.67
N HIS A 52 15.45 -13.92 -29.35
CA HIS A 52 14.63 -13.18 -30.32
C HIS A 52 15.03 -13.52 -31.77
N LEU A 53 14.08 -14.06 -32.54
CA LEU A 53 14.29 -14.36 -33.96
C LEU A 53 14.35 -13.08 -34.79
N LYS A 54 15.55 -12.63 -35.17
CA LYS A 54 15.77 -11.44 -36.01
C LYS A 54 15.68 -11.69 -37.50
N ARG A 55 16.17 -12.85 -37.91
CA ARG A 55 16.28 -13.25 -39.31
C ARG A 55 15.93 -14.72 -39.44
N LEU A 56 15.07 -15.03 -40.39
CA LEU A 56 14.70 -16.37 -40.77
C LEU A 56 15.35 -16.71 -42.11
N SER A 57 16.22 -17.71 -42.12
CA SER A 57 16.89 -18.20 -43.31
C SER A 57 16.50 -19.64 -43.57
N VAL A 58 15.77 -19.90 -44.66
CA VAL A 58 15.32 -21.25 -45.04
C VAL A 58 15.60 -21.53 -46.52
N PRO A 59 16.26 -22.65 -46.86
CA PRO A 59 16.38 -23.09 -48.25
C PRO A 59 15.20 -23.98 -48.64
N VAL A 60 14.66 -23.77 -49.84
CA VAL A 60 13.66 -24.62 -50.49
C VAL A 60 14.23 -25.12 -51.82
N THR A 61 13.93 -26.37 -52.18
CA THR A 61 14.27 -26.91 -53.50
C THR A 61 13.08 -26.74 -54.44
N GLY A 62 13.21 -25.91 -55.47
CA GLY A 62 12.24 -25.80 -56.57
C GLY A 62 12.65 -26.68 -57.76
N MET A 63 11.72 -26.92 -58.69
CA MET A 63 12.01 -27.59 -59.97
C MET A 63 11.90 -26.59 -61.12
N ASN A 64 12.88 -26.56 -62.03
CA ASN A 64 12.83 -25.71 -63.22
C ASN A 64 11.92 -26.33 -64.32
N GLU A 65 11.80 -25.66 -65.47
CA GLU A 65 11.00 -26.15 -66.60
C GLU A 65 11.50 -27.50 -67.16
N ASP A 66 12.79 -27.77 -67.02
CA ASP A 66 13.44 -29.02 -67.45
C ASP A 66 13.30 -30.15 -66.41
N GLY A 67 12.72 -29.86 -65.24
CA GLY A 67 12.59 -30.80 -64.12
C GLY A 67 13.85 -30.92 -63.24
N ASP A 68 14.88 -30.13 -63.46
CA ASP A 68 16.07 -30.10 -62.61
C ASP A 68 15.81 -29.33 -61.31
N PRO A 69 16.31 -29.83 -60.16
CA PRO A 69 16.19 -29.14 -58.89
C PRO A 69 17.10 -27.90 -58.84
N TYR A 70 16.58 -26.80 -58.29
CA TYR A 70 17.35 -25.61 -57.96
C TYR A 70 17.03 -25.14 -56.54
N GLU A 71 18.02 -24.55 -55.88
CA GLU A 71 17.86 -24.01 -54.52
C GLU A 71 17.31 -22.58 -54.58
N ILE A 72 16.31 -22.31 -53.74
CA ILE A 72 15.75 -21.00 -53.43
C ILE A 72 16.07 -20.70 -51.97
N LYS A 73 16.87 -19.66 -51.71
CA LYS A 73 17.21 -19.21 -50.37
C LYS A 73 16.30 -18.06 -49.98
N TYR A 74 15.48 -18.26 -48.95
CA TYR A 74 14.65 -17.22 -48.37
C TYR A 74 15.35 -16.66 -47.13
N ASN A 75 15.70 -15.38 -47.17
CA ASN A 75 16.29 -14.65 -46.06
C ASN A 75 15.34 -13.53 -45.64
N PHE A 76 14.50 -13.77 -44.64
CA PHE A 76 13.55 -12.78 -44.15
C PHE A 76 14.09 -12.06 -42.93
N ASP A 77 14.05 -10.73 -42.96
CA ASP A 77 14.22 -9.91 -41.76
C ASP A 77 12.85 -9.82 -41.07
N ILE A 78 12.81 -10.19 -39.80
CA ILE A 78 11.58 -10.39 -39.06
C ILE A 78 11.32 -9.19 -38.14
N ALA A 79 10.06 -8.76 -38.02
CA ALA A 79 9.62 -7.81 -37.01
C ALA A 79 9.39 -8.54 -35.67
N PRO A 80 9.32 -7.82 -34.53
CA PRO A 80 8.92 -8.45 -33.28
C PRO A 80 7.61 -9.24 -33.43
N PRO A 81 7.52 -10.47 -32.89
CA PRO A 81 6.30 -11.25 -33.01
C PRO A 81 5.16 -10.63 -32.22
N LEU A 82 3.96 -10.78 -32.76
CA LEU A 82 2.71 -10.55 -32.03
C LEU A 82 2.18 -11.90 -31.53
N ILE A 83 1.98 -12.01 -30.23
CA ILE A 83 1.36 -13.14 -29.58
C ILE A 83 -0.15 -12.94 -29.54
N GLN A 84 -0.90 -13.98 -29.86
CA GLN A 84 -2.32 -14.09 -29.58
C GLN A 84 -2.57 -15.40 -28.84
N PHE A 85 -3.23 -15.34 -27.69
CA PHE A 85 -3.58 -16.56 -26.96
C PHE A 85 -4.83 -17.21 -27.54
N GLU A 86 -4.84 -18.54 -27.53
CA GLU A 86 -5.84 -19.37 -28.16
C GLU A 86 -6.43 -20.32 -27.11
N ALA A 87 -7.75 -20.32 -26.97
CA ALA A 87 -8.47 -21.19 -26.04
C ALA A 87 -8.93 -22.49 -26.74
N LEU A 88 -8.02 -23.18 -27.42
CA LEU A 88 -8.33 -24.40 -28.17
C LEU A 88 -8.35 -25.63 -27.26
N GLY A 89 -9.55 -26.16 -27.00
CA GLY A 89 -9.72 -27.40 -26.25
C GLY A 89 -9.34 -27.28 -24.76
N SER A 90 -8.55 -28.23 -24.26
CA SER A 90 -8.23 -28.36 -22.83
C SER A 90 -6.84 -27.84 -22.44
N ALA A 91 -6.05 -27.33 -23.38
CA ALA A 91 -4.69 -26.86 -23.13
C ALA A 91 -4.52 -25.39 -23.56
N PRO A 92 -3.65 -24.63 -22.88
CA PRO A 92 -3.37 -23.25 -23.26
C PRO A 92 -2.47 -23.20 -24.50
N TYR A 93 -2.95 -22.54 -25.55
CA TYR A 93 -2.21 -22.35 -26.80
C TYR A 93 -1.98 -20.87 -27.10
N CYS A 94 -1.09 -20.61 -28.04
CA CYS A 94 -0.96 -19.31 -28.67
C CYS A 94 -0.57 -19.43 -30.14
N SER A 95 -0.70 -18.32 -30.85
CA SER A 95 -0.06 -18.09 -32.14
C SER A 95 0.94 -16.95 -32.08
N LEU A 96 1.99 -17.06 -32.89
CA LEU A 96 2.93 -15.99 -33.18
C LEU A 96 2.70 -15.47 -34.59
N THR A 97 2.51 -14.17 -34.73
CA THR A 97 2.51 -13.49 -36.03
C THR A 97 3.80 -12.68 -36.18
N PHE A 98 4.62 -13.09 -37.14
CA PHE A 98 5.84 -12.40 -37.55
C PHE A 98 5.57 -11.60 -38.82
N HIS A 99 5.61 -10.27 -38.73
CA HIS A 99 5.63 -9.44 -39.93
C HIS A 99 7.02 -9.49 -40.56
N ILE A 100 7.10 -9.65 -41.89
CA ILE A 100 8.37 -9.58 -42.61
C ILE A 100 8.71 -8.10 -42.81
N ASN A 101 9.82 -7.65 -42.24
CA ASN A 101 10.29 -6.26 -42.29
C ASN A 101 11.30 -6.00 -43.42
N GLY A 102 11.51 -6.99 -44.29
CA GLY A 102 12.48 -6.93 -45.36
C GLY A 102 13.05 -8.32 -45.66
N GLY A 103 13.98 -8.39 -46.58
CA GLY A 103 14.72 -9.61 -46.87
C GLY A 103 15.05 -9.80 -48.33
N THR A 104 15.62 -10.96 -48.65
CA THR A 104 15.90 -11.39 -50.01
C THR A 104 15.36 -12.79 -50.27
N VAL A 105 14.93 -13.02 -51.49
CA VAL A 105 14.73 -14.36 -52.05
C VAL A 105 15.77 -14.53 -53.14
N GLU A 106 16.58 -15.56 -53.06
CA GLU A 106 17.72 -15.76 -53.95
C GLU A 106 17.65 -17.12 -54.61
N THR A 107 17.85 -17.14 -55.92
CA THR A 107 18.13 -18.35 -56.71
C THR A 107 19.53 -18.22 -57.29
N SER A 108 20.05 -19.30 -57.88
CA SER A 108 21.32 -19.26 -58.61
C SER A 108 21.38 -18.22 -59.74
N LYS A 109 20.23 -17.75 -60.25
CA LYS A 109 20.14 -16.83 -61.39
C LYS A 109 19.65 -15.42 -61.03
N LYS A 110 18.87 -15.26 -59.97
CA LYS A 110 18.17 -14.01 -59.67
C LYS A 110 17.92 -13.84 -58.17
N SER A 111 17.95 -12.58 -57.74
CA SER A 111 17.58 -12.14 -56.39
C SER A 111 16.38 -11.19 -56.47
N TRP A 112 15.45 -11.34 -55.52
CA TRP A 112 14.30 -10.48 -55.33
C TRP A 112 14.35 -9.88 -53.93
N ALA A 113 14.15 -8.57 -53.82
CA ALA A 113 13.96 -7.93 -52.53
C ALA A 113 12.53 -8.18 -52.02
N VAL A 114 12.39 -8.47 -50.74
CA VAL A 114 11.10 -8.62 -50.06
C VAL A 114 10.76 -7.29 -49.41
N THR A 115 9.64 -6.69 -49.79
CA THR A 115 9.21 -5.40 -49.25
C THR A 115 8.63 -5.58 -47.84
N ALA A 116 9.02 -4.68 -46.93
CA ALA A 116 8.52 -4.67 -45.56
C ALA A 116 6.99 -4.59 -45.50
N GLY A 117 6.37 -5.38 -44.61
CA GLY A 117 4.93 -5.36 -44.35
C GLY A 117 4.07 -6.09 -45.38
N VAL A 118 4.62 -6.53 -46.52
CA VAL A 118 3.84 -7.23 -47.57
C VAL A 118 3.45 -8.65 -47.14
N TYR A 119 4.34 -9.36 -46.47
CA TYR A 119 4.11 -10.73 -46.03
C TYR A 119 4.15 -10.85 -44.51
N LYS A 120 3.40 -11.82 -43.98
CA LYS A 120 3.47 -12.26 -42.59
C LYS A 120 3.52 -13.78 -42.50
N ILE A 121 4.21 -14.26 -41.46
CA ILE A 121 4.30 -15.67 -41.08
C ILE A 121 3.49 -15.82 -39.79
N VAL A 122 2.48 -16.68 -39.81
CA VAL A 122 1.69 -17.03 -38.63
C VAL A 122 2.05 -18.46 -38.23
N VAL A 123 2.48 -18.65 -37.00
CA VAL A 123 2.75 -19.96 -36.40
C VAL A 123 1.67 -20.19 -35.34
N SER A 124 0.75 -21.11 -35.59
CA SER A 124 -0.41 -21.40 -34.73
C SER A 124 -0.27 -22.71 -33.96
N ASN A 125 -1.14 -22.91 -32.96
CA ASN A 125 -1.18 -24.10 -32.09
C ASN A 125 0.12 -24.31 -31.31
N LEU A 126 0.77 -23.21 -30.88
CA LEU A 126 1.95 -23.29 -30.03
C LEU A 126 1.51 -23.52 -28.59
N SER A 127 1.82 -24.71 -28.09
CA SER A 127 1.69 -25.06 -26.68
C SER A 127 2.55 -24.13 -25.83
N LEU A 128 2.05 -23.82 -24.64
CA LEU A 128 2.80 -23.11 -23.62
C LEU A 128 3.31 -24.10 -22.56
N ALA A 129 4.46 -23.77 -21.95
CA ALA A 129 5.11 -24.57 -20.93
C ALA A 129 5.50 -23.74 -19.70
N THR A 130 5.87 -24.44 -18.64
CA THR A 130 6.57 -23.85 -17.48
C THR A 130 8.02 -24.27 -17.46
N MET A 131 8.91 -23.45 -16.93
CA MET A 131 10.30 -23.85 -16.64
C MET A 131 10.80 -23.15 -15.39
N SER A 132 11.82 -23.71 -14.74
CA SER A 132 12.55 -22.94 -13.74
C SER A 132 13.34 -21.83 -14.44
N GLY A 133 13.47 -20.69 -13.76
CA GLY A 133 14.11 -19.50 -14.33
C GLY A 133 15.64 -19.54 -14.35
N ALA A 134 16.28 -20.70 -14.15
CA ALA A 134 17.72 -20.82 -14.22
C ALA A 134 18.19 -20.99 -15.67
N GLU A 135 19.42 -20.56 -15.93
CA GLU A 135 20.01 -20.66 -17.25
C GLU A 135 20.23 -22.14 -17.63
N GLY A 136 19.74 -22.55 -18.79
CA GLY A 136 19.85 -23.93 -19.29
C GLY A 136 18.67 -24.84 -18.99
N ASP A 137 17.68 -24.40 -18.21
CA ASP A 137 16.50 -25.20 -17.92
C ASP A 137 15.65 -25.46 -19.19
N GLU A 138 15.07 -26.66 -19.29
CA GLU A 138 14.18 -27.05 -20.38
C GLU A 138 12.70 -26.74 -20.06
N PRO A 139 11.91 -26.31 -21.05
CA PRO A 139 10.46 -26.18 -20.91
C PRO A 139 9.80 -27.52 -20.55
N ILE A 140 8.96 -27.50 -19.52
CA ILE A 140 8.10 -28.61 -19.09
C ILE A 140 6.68 -28.36 -19.63
N PRO A 141 6.19 -29.19 -20.57
CA PRO A 141 4.85 -29.05 -21.14
C PRO A 141 3.73 -29.15 -20.09
N ILE A 142 2.67 -28.37 -20.29
CA ILE A 142 1.49 -28.35 -19.41
C ILE A 142 0.48 -29.45 -19.64
N GLU A 143 0.68 -30.30 -20.64
CA GLU A 143 -0.09 -31.55 -20.72
C GLU A 143 0.08 -32.39 -19.43
N SER A 144 1.12 -32.10 -18.63
CA SER A 144 1.14 -32.46 -17.22
C SER A 144 0.03 -31.73 -16.45
N LYS A 145 -0.95 -32.48 -15.95
CA LYS A 145 -1.97 -32.01 -14.98
C LYS A 145 -1.39 -31.40 -13.69
N LYS A 146 -0.07 -31.26 -13.59
CA LYS A 146 0.65 -30.85 -12.38
C LYS A 146 0.97 -29.36 -12.44
N PRO A 147 0.83 -28.65 -11.32
CA PRO A 147 1.33 -27.29 -11.20
C PRO A 147 2.85 -27.23 -11.25
N PHE A 148 3.39 -26.07 -11.58
CA PHE A 148 4.80 -25.78 -11.30
C PHE A 148 4.94 -25.55 -9.80
N ASP A 149 5.68 -26.43 -9.11
CA ASP A 149 5.93 -26.30 -7.68
C ASP A 149 7.28 -25.62 -7.42
N PHE A 150 7.27 -24.60 -6.56
CA PHE A 150 8.49 -23.97 -6.10
C PHE A 150 9.20 -24.85 -5.06
N PRO A 151 10.55 -24.85 -5.04
CA PRO A 151 11.30 -25.50 -3.98
C PRO A 151 10.92 -24.90 -2.62
N ASN A 152 10.66 -25.76 -1.63
CA ASN A 152 10.21 -25.33 -0.31
C ASN A 152 11.32 -24.65 0.52
N ASP A 153 12.57 -24.91 0.19
CA ASP A 153 13.77 -24.60 0.98
C ASP A 153 14.53 -23.36 0.49
N ARG A 154 14.18 -22.82 -0.68
CA ARG A 154 14.87 -21.65 -1.26
C ARG A 154 13.97 -20.81 -2.15
N PRO A 155 14.23 -19.49 -2.28
CA PRO A 155 13.65 -18.68 -3.32
C PRO A 155 13.87 -19.33 -4.68
N GLY A 156 12.81 -19.33 -5.49
CA GLY A 156 12.78 -19.94 -6.80
C GLY A 156 12.04 -19.04 -7.77
N VAL A 157 12.27 -19.32 -9.04
CA VAL A 157 11.68 -18.58 -10.15
C VAL A 157 11.05 -19.60 -11.06
N GLY A 158 9.78 -19.40 -11.39
CA GLY A 158 9.12 -20.12 -12.47
C GLY A 158 8.76 -19.18 -13.60
N VAL A 159 8.80 -19.69 -14.81
CA VAL A 159 8.62 -18.93 -16.05
C VAL A 159 7.59 -19.62 -16.91
N VAL A 160 6.69 -18.85 -17.52
CA VAL A 160 5.81 -19.29 -18.60
C VAL A 160 6.48 -18.98 -19.93
N THR A 161 6.62 -19.97 -20.79
CA THR A 161 7.35 -19.88 -22.06
C THR A 161 6.63 -20.65 -23.16
N LEU A 162 7.14 -20.55 -24.39
CA LEU A 162 6.70 -21.37 -25.51
C LEU A 162 7.29 -22.78 -25.44
N ASP A 163 6.49 -23.77 -25.80
CA ASP A 163 6.91 -25.17 -25.94
C ASP A 163 6.98 -25.57 -27.41
N LEU A 164 8.01 -25.11 -28.12
CA LEU A 164 8.16 -25.41 -29.55
C LEU A 164 8.28 -26.92 -29.81
N LYS A 165 8.97 -27.64 -28.91
CA LYS A 165 9.21 -29.09 -29.03
C LYS A 165 7.94 -29.90 -28.79
N GLY A 166 7.15 -29.60 -27.77
CA GLY A 166 5.86 -30.25 -27.54
C GLY A 166 4.78 -29.84 -28.54
N SER A 167 5.00 -28.77 -29.31
CA SER A 167 4.04 -28.29 -30.31
C SER A 167 4.18 -28.97 -31.68
N VAL A 168 5.27 -29.70 -31.96
CA VAL A 168 5.62 -30.20 -33.32
C VAL A 168 4.46 -30.86 -34.05
N GLU A 169 3.70 -31.73 -33.38
CA GLU A 169 2.61 -32.50 -34.01
C GLU A 169 1.38 -31.65 -34.37
N LYS A 170 1.20 -30.50 -33.70
CA LYS A 170 0.00 -29.65 -33.82
C LYS A 170 0.31 -28.32 -34.50
N MET A 171 1.59 -27.94 -34.59
CA MET A 171 2.05 -26.65 -35.09
C MET A 171 1.69 -26.46 -36.57
N ILE A 172 1.12 -25.30 -36.89
CA ILE A 172 0.76 -24.94 -38.27
C ILE A 172 1.48 -23.65 -38.63
N VAL A 173 2.14 -23.64 -39.79
CA VAL A 173 2.76 -22.43 -40.34
C VAL A 173 1.96 -21.96 -41.55
N LYS A 174 1.56 -20.70 -41.52
CA LYS A 174 0.92 -20.01 -42.64
C LYS A 174 1.71 -18.78 -43.03
N VAL A 175 2.19 -18.77 -44.27
CA VAL A 175 2.70 -17.57 -44.93
C VAL A 175 1.56 -16.94 -45.73
N SER A 176 1.32 -15.65 -45.55
CA SER A 176 0.24 -14.93 -46.24
C SER A 176 0.61 -13.47 -46.49
N SER A 177 -0.01 -12.85 -47.49
CA SER A 177 0.08 -11.42 -47.70
C SER A 177 -0.72 -10.64 -46.65
N THR A 178 -0.25 -9.45 -46.31
CA THR A 178 -0.97 -8.53 -45.42
C THR A 178 -2.10 -7.85 -46.21
N PRO A 179 -3.34 -7.84 -45.69
CA PRO A 179 -4.46 -7.16 -46.35
C PRO A 179 -4.14 -5.69 -46.65
N GLY A 180 -4.44 -5.24 -47.88
CA GLY A 180 -4.23 -3.85 -48.30
C GLY A 180 -2.78 -3.47 -48.62
N SER A 181 -1.85 -4.43 -48.65
CA SER A 181 -0.52 -4.19 -49.21
C SER A 181 -0.58 -4.20 -50.75
N ASP A 182 -0.25 -3.07 -51.38
CA ASP A 182 -0.08 -3.01 -52.83
C ASP A 182 1.29 -3.63 -53.24
N PRO A 183 1.37 -4.30 -54.41
CA PRO A 183 2.57 -5.01 -54.88
C PRO A 183 3.85 -4.14 -54.92
N PRO A 184 5.05 -4.77 -54.88
CA PRO A 184 5.35 -6.03 -55.56
C PRO A 184 5.34 -7.28 -54.68
N HIS A 185 4.43 -8.20 -54.99
CA HIS A 185 4.54 -9.61 -54.59
C HIS A 185 5.79 -10.24 -55.22
N VAL A 186 6.37 -11.21 -54.52
CA VAL A 186 7.52 -11.97 -55.01
C VAL A 186 7.01 -13.32 -55.53
N PRO A 187 7.03 -13.56 -56.87
CA PRO A 187 6.43 -14.77 -57.46
C PRO A 187 6.99 -16.07 -56.86
N GLN A 188 8.24 -16.06 -56.42
CA GLN A 188 8.91 -17.20 -55.83
C GLN A 188 8.30 -17.59 -54.48
N ILE A 189 7.84 -16.62 -53.69
CA ILE A 189 7.12 -16.90 -52.44
C ILE A 189 5.75 -17.50 -52.76
N ASP A 190 5.04 -16.93 -53.71
CA ASP A 190 3.66 -17.33 -54.02
C ASP A 190 3.61 -18.71 -54.72
N ASN A 191 4.54 -18.97 -55.63
CA ASN A 191 4.63 -20.23 -56.39
C ASN A 191 5.10 -21.42 -55.54
N HIS A 192 5.90 -21.17 -54.49
CA HIS A 192 6.46 -22.20 -53.62
C HIS A 192 5.92 -22.11 -52.19
N LEU A 193 4.69 -21.58 -52.03
CA LEU A 193 4.14 -21.26 -50.72
C LEU A 193 4.06 -22.48 -49.79
N GLY A 194 3.63 -23.64 -50.31
CA GLY A 194 3.52 -24.88 -49.53
C GLY A 194 4.88 -25.39 -49.05
N ASP A 195 5.86 -25.44 -49.96
CA ASP A 195 7.22 -25.89 -49.62
C ASP A 195 7.91 -24.92 -48.65
N LEU A 196 7.71 -23.61 -48.84
CA LEU A 196 8.20 -22.59 -47.92
C LEU A 196 7.59 -22.74 -46.52
N GLN A 197 6.27 -22.91 -46.43
CA GLN A 197 5.58 -23.15 -45.16
C GLN A 197 6.13 -24.39 -44.45
N GLN A 198 6.35 -25.48 -45.19
CA GLN A 198 6.95 -26.71 -44.66
C GLN A 198 8.38 -26.48 -44.16
N LYS A 199 9.21 -25.74 -44.90
CA LYS A 199 10.60 -25.43 -44.48
C LYS A 199 10.67 -24.49 -43.28
N ILE A 200 9.73 -23.57 -43.15
CA ILE A 200 9.61 -22.75 -41.94
C ILE A 200 9.15 -23.62 -40.76
N LEU A 201 8.21 -24.54 -40.96
CA LEU A 201 7.83 -25.50 -39.92
C LEU A 201 9.04 -26.32 -39.47
N GLU A 202 9.81 -26.89 -40.42
CA GLU A 202 11.07 -27.59 -40.15
C GLU A 202 12.05 -26.72 -39.33
N TYR A 203 12.13 -25.41 -39.59
CA TYR A 203 12.97 -24.49 -38.84
C TYR A 203 12.56 -24.39 -37.36
N PHE A 204 11.25 -24.29 -37.07
CA PHE A 204 10.76 -24.14 -35.69
C PHE A 204 10.81 -25.44 -34.88
N VAL A 205 10.79 -26.60 -35.54
CA VAL A 205 10.85 -27.91 -34.89
C VAL A 205 12.29 -28.43 -34.72
N ASP A 206 13.26 -27.84 -35.41
CA ASP A 206 14.68 -28.16 -35.26
C ASP A 206 15.14 -27.81 -33.83
N PRO A 207 15.56 -28.79 -33.00
CA PRO A 207 15.96 -28.56 -31.62
C PRO A 207 17.09 -27.54 -31.47
N GLU A 208 18.05 -27.52 -32.39
CA GLU A 208 19.19 -26.59 -32.31
C GLU A 208 18.73 -25.15 -32.51
N ARG A 209 17.75 -24.94 -33.40
CA ARG A 209 17.20 -23.61 -33.71
C ARG A 209 16.11 -23.20 -32.74
N ALA A 210 15.28 -24.13 -32.28
CA ALA A 210 14.21 -23.89 -31.32
C ALA A 210 14.76 -23.31 -30.00
N THR A 211 15.96 -23.74 -29.57
CA THR A 211 16.59 -23.18 -28.36
C THR A 211 16.93 -21.69 -28.47
N SER A 212 17.05 -21.16 -29.69
CA SER A 212 17.31 -19.74 -29.98
C SER A 212 16.06 -18.86 -29.91
N ILE A 213 14.87 -19.46 -29.78
CA ILE A 213 13.60 -18.76 -29.67
C ILE A 213 13.03 -19.00 -28.27
N ARG A 214 13.23 -18.04 -27.38
CA ARG A 214 12.78 -18.12 -25.98
C ARG A 214 12.05 -16.85 -25.59
N TYR A 215 10.73 -16.88 -25.69
CA TYR A 215 9.88 -15.80 -25.20
C TYR A 215 9.36 -16.13 -23.82
N HIS A 216 9.94 -15.50 -22.79
CA HIS A 216 9.40 -15.55 -21.44
C HIS A 216 8.16 -14.67 -21.40
N LEU A 217 6.99 -15.29 -21.30
CA LEU A 217 5.69 -14.61 -21.35
C LEU A 217 5.21 -14.18 -19.98
N ALA A 218 5.61 -14.91 -18.94
CA ALA A 218 5.38 -14.58 -17.56
C ALA A 218 6.50 -15.12 -16.67
N ARG A 219 6.68 -14.52 -15.49
CA ARG A 219 7.54 -15.05 -14.45
C ARG A 219 6.87 -14.89 -13.07
N VAL A 220 7.11 -15.85 -12.20
CA VAL A 220 6.55 -15.95 -10.85
C VAL A 220 7.73 -16.18 -9.92
N ASP A 221 7.80 -15.39 -8.86
CA ASP A 221 8.96 -15.34 -7.95
C ASP A 221 8.51 -15.74 -6.54
N SER A 222 9.21 -16.72 -5.95
CA SER A 222 8.93 -17.19 -4.59
C SER A 222 9.85 -16.56 -3.53
N THR A 223 10.51 -15.46 -3.86
CA THR A 223 11.31 -14.68 -2.90
C THR A 223 10.40 -14.12 -1.79
N PRO A 224 10.71 -14.38 -0.51
CA PRO A 224 9.96 -13.82 0.61
C PRO A 224 9.94 -12.29 0.63
N PRO A 225 8.82 -11.67 1.01
CA PRO A 225 8.77 -10.22 1.17
C PRO A 225 9.55 -9.76 2.42
N PRO A 226 9.72 -8.44 2.62
CA PRO A 226 10.39 -7.89 3.79
C PRO A 226 9.80 -8.40 5.11
N LYS A 227 10.66 -8.49 6.14
CA LYS A 227 10.23 -8.89 7.50
C LYS A 227 9.11 -7.98 7.99
N GLY A 228 8.06 -8.58 8.57
CA GLY A 228 6.91 -7.87 9.13
C GLY A 228 5.70 -7.72 8.19
N SER A 229 5.84 -8.08 6.91
CA SER A 229 4.71 -8.16 5.99
C SER A 229 3.98 -9.51 6.04
N VAL A 230 2.69 -9.51 5.70
CA VAL A 230 1.97 -10.76 5.40
C VAL A 230 2.55 -11.37 4.13
N SER A 231 3.08 -12.58 4.26
CA SER A 231 3.84 -13.25 3.21
C SER A 231 2.95 -14.03 2.25
N LEU A 232 2.83 -13.54 1.01
CA LEU A 232 2.12 -14.23 -0.08
C LEU A 232 3.07 -15.04 -0.98
N VAL A 233 4.08 -15.69 -0.42
CA VAL A 233 5.09 -16.41 -1.21
C VAL A 233 4.46 -17.53 -2.04
N PRO A 234 4.59 -17.51 -3.38
CA PRO A 234 4.21 -18.62 -4.25
C PRO A 234 4.79 -19.96 -3.78
N LYS A 235 3.91 -20.94 -3.66
CA LYS A 235 4.24 -22.35 -3.47
C LYS A 235 4.10 -23.13 -4.77
N SER A 236 3.14 -22.76 -5.59
CA SER A 236 3.04 -23.26 -6.94
C SER A 236 2.25 -22.32 -7.82
N PHE A 237 2.29 -22.54 -9.13
CA PHE A 237 1.40 -21.86 -10.06
C PHE A 237 1.05 -22.72 -11.27
N ARG A 238 -0.02 -22.31 -11.96
CA ARG A 238 -0.42 -22.74 -13.29
C ARG A 238 -0.83 -21.53 -14.11
N PHE A 239 -1.19 -21.77 -15.35
CA PHE A 239 -1.78 -20.73 -16.17
C PHE A 239 -2.83 -21.28 -17.12
N ALA A 240 -3.70 -20.38 -17.56
CA ALA A 240 -4.67 -20.61 -18.61
C ALA A 240 -4.69 -19.41 -19.55
N THR A 241 -5.29 -19.61 -20.71
CA THR A 241 -5.50 -18.56 -21.70
C THR A 241 -7.00 -18.28 -21.84
N TYR A 242 -7.32 -17.07 -22.26
CA TYR A 242 -8.69 -16.68 -22.61
C TYR A 242 -8.67 -16.02 -23.98
N SER A 243 -9.62 -16.43 -24.82
CA SER A 243 -9.86 -15.87 -26.14
C SER A 243 -11.34 -16.09 -26.50
N LEU A 244 -11.90 -15.19 -27.29
CA LEU A 244 -13.24 -15.35 -27.87
C LEU A 244 -13.07 -15.82 -29.31
N GLU A 245 -13.34 -17.11 -29.57
CA GLU A 245 -13.16 -17.72 -30.89
C GLU A 245 -13.91 -16.99 -32.03
N SER A 246 -15.01 -16.31 -31.70
CA SER A 246 -15.87 -15.62 -32.67
C SER A 246 -15.37 -14.23 -33.10
N ASP A 247 -14.33 -13.68 -32.46
CA ASP A 247 -13.88 -12.31 -32.68
C ASP A 247 -12.34 -12.24 -32.67
N PRO A 248 -11.68 -12.17 -33.84
CA PRO A 248 -10.22 -12.13 -33.94
C PRO A 248 -9.61 -10.84 -33.39
N ASP A 249 -10.41 -9.79 -33.22
CA ASP A 249 -10.00 -8.52 -32.63
C ASP A 249 -10.25 -8.47 -31.12
N ALA A 250 -10.89 -9.50 -30.55
CA ALA A 250 -11.11 -9.58 -29.12
C ALA A 250 -9.78 -9.67 -28.35
N PRO A 251 -9.71 -9.05 -27.15
CA PRO A 251 -8.53 -9.16 -26.32
C PRO A 251 -8.33 -10.61 -25.89
N THR A 252 -7.16 -11.16 -26.23
CA THR A 252 -6.69 -12.46 -25.71
C THR A 252 -5.86 -12.23 -24.45
N ILE A 253 -5.93 -13.15 -23.49
CA ILE A 253 -5.45 -12.94 -22.12
C ILE A 253 -4.68 -14.16 -21.64
N LEU A 254 -3.54 -13.93 -20.99
CA LEU A 254 -2.82 -14.93 -20.19
C LEU A 254 -3.19 -14.75 -18.72
N SER A 255 -3.60 -15.83 -18.08
CA SER A 255 -4.08 -15.86 -16.69
C SER A 255 -3.18 -16.78 -15.87
N ILE A 256 -2.54 -16.29 -14.81
CA ILE A 256 -1.63 -17.05 -13.95
C ILE A 256 -2.33 -17.32 -12.62
N PHE A 257 -2.48 -18.58 -12.28
CA PHE A 257 -3.14 -19.05 -11.07
C PHE A 257 -2.07 -19.46 -10.08
N ILE A 258 -2.06 -18.84 -8.91
CA ILE A 258 -0.97 -18.95 -7.94
C ILE A 258 -1.54 -19.44 -6.63
N ARG A 259 -0.82 -20.38 -6.03
CA ARG A 259 -1.03 -20.89 -4.69
C ARG A 259 0.05 -20.33 -3.78
N VAL A 260 -0.34 -19.71 -2.68
CA VAL A 260 0.55 -19.07 -1.69
C VAL A 260 0.46 -19.77 -0.32
N THR A 261 -0.65 -20.45 -0.03
CA THR A 261 -0.83 -21.25 1.18
C THR A 261 -0.93 -22.75 0.85
N LYS A 262 -0.92 -23.63 1.87
CA LYS A 262 -1.15 -25.07 1.67
C LYS A 262 -2.63 -25.46 1.68
N VAL A 263 -3.54 -24.51 1.87
CA VAL A 263 -4.94 -24.82 2.22
C VAL A 263 -5.82 -24.96 0.97
N HIS A 264 -5.47 -24.29 -0.14
CA HIS A 264 -6.29 -24.26 -1.34
C HIS A 264 -5.56 -24.92 -2.51
N HIS A 265 -6.21 -25.93 -3.10
CA HIS A 265 -5.65 -26.67 -4.23
C HIS A 265 -6.09 -26.10 -5.59
N GLY A 266 -7.21 -25.37 -5.63
CA GLY A 266 -7.79 -24.87 -6.87
C GLY A 266 -8.18 -25.96 -7.86
N GLU A 267 -8.80 -25.56 -8.96
CA GLU A 267 -9.04 -26.44 -10.11
C GLU A 267 -7.72 -26.66 -10.84
N GLU A 268 -7.19 -27.89 -10.78
CA GLU A 268 -5.96 -28.27 -11.49
C GLU A 268 -6.31 -29.07 -12.76
N ASP A 269 -7.19 -30.07 -12.70
CA ASP A 269 -7.35 -31.06 -13.77
C ASP A 269 -7.91 -30.48 -15.08
N VAL A 270 -8.87 -29.56 -14.98
CA VAL A 270 -9.56 -28.97 -16.14
C VAL A 270 -9.45 -27.44 -16.19
N LEU A 271 -8.36 -26.89 -15.65
CA LEU A 271 -8.16 -25.44 -15.46
C LEU A 271 -8.49 -24.61 -16.72
N GLN A 272 -7.94 -24.97 -17.89
CA GLN A 272 -8.14 -24.20 -19.13
C GLN A 272 -9.61 -24.15 -19.58
N SER A 273 -10.29 -25.30 -19.59
CA SER A 273 -11.69 -25.38 -20.02
C SER A 273 -12.63 -24.78 -18.98
N ALA A 274 -12.35 -24.97 -17.69
CA ALA A 274 -13.08 -24.34 -16.60
C ALA A 274 -12.96 -22.81 -16.65
N TRP A 275 -11.75 -22.28 -16.89
CA TRP A 275 -11.50 -20.84 -17.01
C TRP A 275 -12.24 -20.22 -18.20
N THR A 276 -12.13 -20.84 -19.36
CA THR A 276 -12.79 -20.37 -20.58
C THR A 276 -14.31 -20.42 -20.42
N SER A 277 -14.85 -21.53 -19.89
CA SER A 277 -16.28 -21.67 -19.61
C SER A 277 -16.78 -20.63 -18.61
N LEU A 278 -16.04 -20.38 -17.54
CA LEU A 278 -16.40 -19.40 -16.52
C LEU A 278 -16.55 -18.00 -17.12
N TRP A 279 -15.54 -17.49 -17.82
CA TRP A 279 -15.56 -16.12 -18.31
C TRP A 279 -16.33 -15.94 -19.62
N ALA A 280 -16.20 -16.86 -20.57
CA ALA A 280 -16.86 -16.73 -21.87
C ALA A 280 -18.35 -17.15 -21.83
N VAL A 281 -18.69 -18.19 -21.05
CA VAL A 281 -20.05 -18.77 -21.04
C VAL A 281 -20.87 -18.32 -19.85
N GLN A 282 -20.32 -18.42 -18.63
CA GLN A 282 -21.07 -18.10 -17.40
C GLN A 282 -21.17 -16.60 -17.17
N TYR A 283 -20.04 -15.90 -17.12
CA TYR A 283 -20.01 -14.45 -16.90
C TYR A 283 -20.23 -13.65 -18.19
N ARG A 284 -19.87 -14.21 -19.35
CA ARG A 284 -19.97 -13.57 -20.68
C ARG A 284 -19.24 -12.22 -20.77
N VAL A 285 -18.15 -12.09 -20.02
CA VAL A 285 -17.28 -10.92 -20.01
C VAL A 285 -15.82 -11.40 -19.91
N PRO A 286 -14.85 -10.69 -20.50
CA PRO A 286 -13.44 -11.01 -20.27
C PRO A 286 -13.05 -10.72 -18.81
N PRO A 287 -12.04 -11.42 -18.27
CA PRO A 287 -11.53 -11.21 -16.92
C PRO A 287 -10.81 -9.86 -16.72
N ILE A 288 -10.55 -9.12 -17.80
CA ILE A 288 -9.98 -7.76 -17.79
C ILE A 288 -10.98 -6.84 -18.49
N PRO A 289 -11.39 -5.70 -17.88
CA PRO A 289 -12.26 -4.74 -18.54
C PRO A 289 -11.52 -4.05 -19.69
N ALA A 290 -12.26 -3.60 -20.71
CA ALA A 290 -11.70 -3.04 -21.93
C ALA A 290 -10.86 -1.76 -21.71
N SER A 291 -11.07 -1.05 -20.61
CA SER A 291 -10.32 0.14 -20.20
C SER A 291 -8.95 -0.17 -19.58
N HIS A 292 -8.67 -1.42 -19.26
CA HIS A 292 -7.47 -1.84 -18.52
C HIS A 292 -6.73 -2.94 -19.28
N THR A 293 -5.50 -3.25 -18.86
CA THR A 293 -4.67 -4.27 -19.53
C THR A 293 -4.27 -5.41 -18.60
N ALA A 294 -4.57 -5.29 -17.30
CA ALA A 294 -4.36 -6.33 -16.31
C ALA A 294 -5.43 -6.29 -15.21
N SER A 295 -5.56 -7.42 -14.52
CA SER A 295 -6.37 -7.53 -13.31
C SER A 295 -5.77 -8.56 -12.35
N ILE A 296 -6.05 -8.42 -11.07
CA ILE A 296 -5.69 -9.38 -10.02
C ILE A 296 -6.96 -9.79 -9.29
N ILE A 297 -7.12 -11.09 -9.06
CA ILE A 297 -8.23 -11.67 -8.33
C ILE A 297 -7.67 -12.42 -7.12
N PHE A 298 -7.99 -12.00 -5.90
CA PHE A 298 -7.64 -12.74 -4.68
C PHE A 298 -8.86 -13.48 -4.18
N ASN A 299 -8.68 -14.75 -3.86
CA ASN A 299 -9.69 -15.54 -3.18
C ASN A 299 -10.06 -14.84 -1.87
N TYR A 300 -11.35 -14.69 -1.59
CA TYR A 300 -11.76 -14.03 -0.35
C TYR A 300 -11.22 -14.72 0.91
N ARG A 301 -11.04 -16.05 0.87
CA ARG A 301 -10.48 -16.83 1.98
C ARG A 301 -9.03 -16.50 2.24
N LEU A 302 -8.24 -16.24 1.19
CA LEU A 302 -6.85 -15.83 1.35
C LEU A 302 -6.77 -14.55 2.16
N LEU A 303 -7.59 -13.54 1.85
CA LEU A 303 -7.55 -12.28 2.61
C LEU A 303 -8.09 -12.44 4.02
N GLU A 304 -9.12 -13.26 4.20
CA GLU A 304 -9.60 -13.60 5.53
C GLU A 304 -8.48 -14.23 6.37
N GLU A 305 -7.87 -15.31 5.90
CA GLU A 305 -6.82 -16.07 6.61
C GLU A 305 -5.50 -15.31 6.76
N ALA A 306 -5.12 -14.50 5.78
CA ALA A 306 -3.82 -13.83 5.77
C ALA A 306 -3.85 -12.42 6.38
N LEU A 307 -5.00 -11.73 6.35
CA LEU A 307 -5.12 -10.33 6.76
C LEU A 307 -6.09 -10.15 7.93
N LEU A 308 -7.34 -10.63 7.81
CA LEU A 308 -8.40 -10.31 8.76
C LEU A 308 -8.29 -11.10 10.07
N LEU A 309 -8.24 -12.43 9.97
CA LEU A 309 -8.24 -13.32 11.13
C LEU A 309 -6.99 -13.14 12.01
N PRO A 310 -5.76 -13.05 11.45
CA PRO A 310 -4.57 -12.83 12.26
C PRO A 310 -4.61 -11.52 13.04
N ALA A 311 -5.19 -10.46 12.47
CA ALA A 311 -5.34 -9.19 13.16
C ALA A 311 -6.27 -9.31 14.37
N PHE A 312 -7.40 -10.00 14.21
CA PHE A 312 -8.30 -10.27 15.34
C PHE A 312 -7.60 -11.06 16.45
N ASP A 313 -6.83 -12.08 16.07
CA ASP A 313 -6.09 -12.94 17.00
C ASP A 313 -5.01 -12.16 17.77
N VAL A 314 -4.25 -11.29 17.10
CA VAL A 314 -3.24 -10.41 17.72
C VAL A 314 -3.86 -9.47 18.74
N HIS A 315 -5.10 -9.03 18.51
CA HIS A 315 -5.85 -8.21 19.46
C HIS A 315 -6.61 -9.02 20.53
N GLY A 316 -6.49 -10.35 20.53
CA GLY A 316 -7.19 -11.24 21.48
C GLY A 316 -8.72 -11.22 21.33
N LEU A 317 -9.22 -10.84 20.16
CA LEU A 317 -10.64 -10.70 19.88
C LEU A 317 -11.23 -12.04 19.46
N LYS A 318 -12.36 -12.42 20.05
CA LYS A 318 -13.13 -13.57 19.57
C LYS A 318 -14.04 -13.13 18.44
N TYR A 319 -14.20 -13.94 17.41
CA TYR A 319 -15.06 -13.60 16.28
C TYR A 319 -15.83 -14.81 15.74
N THR A 320 -16.92 -14.52 15.04
CA THR A 320 -17.62 -15.46 14.16
C THR A 320 -17.79 -14.82 12.80
N THR A 321 -17.72 -15.63 11.73
CA THR A 321 -17.78 -15.12 10.36
C THR A 321 -18.99 -15.67 9.62
N ASP A 322 -19.66 -14.81 8.86
CA ASP A 322 -20.74 -15.16 7.94
C ASP A 322 -20.64 -14.25 6.71
N LYS A 323 -20.21 -14.80 5.58
CA LYS A 323 -20.20 -14.15 4.25
C LYS A 323 -19.83 -12.66 4.29
N HIS A 324 -18.53 -12.37 4.41
CA HIS A 324 -17.96 -11.02 4.52
C HIS A 324 -18.43 -10.18 5.74
N THR A 325 -19.17 -10.78 6.66
CA THR A 325 -19.56 -10.18 7.94
C THR A 325 -18.82 -10.86 9.08
N TYR A 326 -18.12 -10.08 9.89
CA TYR A 326 -17.33 -10.53 11.03
C TYR A 326 -17.97 -9.96 12.30
N ALA A 327 -18.52 -10.82 13.14
CA ALA A 327 -19.05 -10.43 14.45
C ALA A 327 -17.96 -10.60 15.51
N ILE A 328 -17.43 -9.48 15.98
CA ILE A 328 -16.26 -9.35 16.83
C ILE A 328 -16.71 -9.09 18.28
N GLN A 329 -16.31 -9.96 19.20
CA GLN A 329 -16.51 -9.79 20.63
C GLN A 329 -15.31 -9.06 21.22
N THR A 330 -15.54 -7.83 21.67
CA THR A 330 -14.49 -6.99 22.28
C THR A 330 -14.24 -7.32 23.75
N GLY A 331 -15.16 -8.04 24.41
CA GLY A 331 -15.10 -8.33 25.85
C GLY A 331 -15.18 -7.08 26.75
N GLN A 332 -15.47 -5.90 26.18
CA GLN A 332 -15.53 -4.66 26.93
C GLN A 332 -16.88 -4.52 27.63
N ASN A 333 -16.86 -4.51 28.96
CA ASN A 333 -18.00 -4.07 29.77
C ASN A 333 -17.57 -2.82 30.54
N GLN A 334 -18.41 -1.79 30.53
CA GLN A 334 -18.18 -0.60 31.32
C GLN A 334 -19.20 -0.54 32.45
N LYS A 335 -18.72 -0.62 33.68
CA LYS A 335 -19.54 -0.40 34.86
C LYS A 335 -19.43 1.06 35.25
N GLN A 336 -20.53 1.79 35.18
CA GLN A 336 -20.61 3.15 35.71
C GLN A 336 -21.04 3.05 37.18
N PRO A 337 -20.14 3.32 38.15
CA PRO A 337 -20.52 3.31 39.55
C PRO A 337 -21.50 4.46 39.83
N TYR A 338 -22.21 4.34 40.95
CA TYR A 338 -23.05 5.41 41.47
C TYR A 338 -22.26 6.73 41.50
N TRP A 339 -22.77 7.74 40.79
CA TRP A 339 -22.15 9.06 40.73
C TRP A 339 -23.00 10.06 41.49
N ARG A 340 -22.36 10.94 42.26
CA ARG A 340 -22.98 12.04 42.98
C ARG A 340 -22.23 13.33 42.67
N ASP A 341 -22.96 14.38 42.33
CA ASP A 341 -22.39 15.68 41.96
C ASP A 341 -21.61 16.30 43.14
N PRO A 342 -20.28 16.43 43.04
CA PRO A 342 -19.46 17.01 44.10
C PRO A 342 -19.59 18.55 44.16
N THR A 343 -20.15 19.18 43.12
CA THR A 343 -20.30 20.64 43.01
C THR A 343 -21.62 21.16 43.58
N ALA A 344 -22.45 20.27 44.11
CA ALA A 344 -23.68 20.58 44.81
C ALA A 344 -23.37 21.35 46.12
N LYS A 345 -23.24 22.69 46.01
CA LYS A 345 -22.79 23.59 47.09
C LYS A 345 -23.81 23.80 48.23
N ALA A 346 -25.09 23.49 48.00
CA ALA A 346 -26.09 23.66 49.05
C ALA A 346 -26.09 22.43 49.98
N PRO A 347 -26.22 22.61 51.31
CA PRO A 347 -26.22 21.51 52.29
C PRO A 347 -27.34 20.46 52.07
N TYR A 348 -28.27 20.72 51.16
CA TYR A 348 -29.38 19.85 50.78
C TYR A 348 -29.52 19.62 49.28
N SER A 349 -28.56 20.10 48.46
CA SER A 349 -28.53 19.75 47.04
C SER A 349 -27.90 18.36 46.86
N ASN A 350 -28.61 17.45 46.20
CA ASN A 350 -28.10 16.13 45.87
C ASN A 350 -28.46 15.84 44.42
N ARG A 351 -27.48 15.63 43.55
CA ARG A 351 -27.69 15.16 42.18
C ARG A 351 -26.93 13.87 42.03
N TYR A 352 -27.58 12.83 41.51
CA TYR A 352 -26.96 11.53 41.37
C TYR A 352 -27.41 10.79 40.13
N VAL A 353 -26.54 9.90 39.67
CA VAL A 353 -26.81 8.89 38.65
C VAL A 353 -26.63 7.54 39.31
N GLY A 354 -27.66 6.69 39.19
CA GLY A 354 -27.63 5.33 39.70
C GLY A 354 -26.54 4.50 39.04
N GLU A 355 -26.14 3.41 39.67
CA GLU A 355 -25.21 2.46 39.06
C GLU A 355 -25.85 1.80 37.83
N PHE A 356 -25.08 1.67 36.75
CA PHE A 356 -25.48 0.91 35.56
C PHE A 356 -24.28 0.26 34.90
N GLU A 357 -24.55 -0.77 34.10
CA GLU A 357 -23.53 -1.47 33.34
C GLU A 357 -23.86 -1.39 31.85
N VAL A 358 -22.88 -1.00 31.06
CA VAL A 358 -22.92 -1.01 29.60
C VAL A 358 -22.20 -2.26 29.14
N ASN A 359 -22.97 -3.28 28.79
CA ASN A 359 -22.44 -4.56 28.32
C ASN A 359 -22.29 -4.53 26.80
N PHE A 360 -21.06 -4.26 26.32
CA PHE A 360 -20.79 -4.25 24.89
C PHE A 360 -20.57 -5.65 24.29
N GLY A 361 -20.61 -6.70 25.12
CA GLY A 361 -20.60 -8.09 24.67
C GLY A 361 -21.97 -8.63 24.24
N LYS A 362 -23.08 -7.96 24.60
CA LYS A 362 -24.44 -8.43 24.26
C LYS A 362 -24.69 -8.42 22.75
N GLU A 363 -24.25 -7.37 22.07
CA GLU A 363 -24.26 -7.30 20.61
C GLU A 363 -22.81 -7.11 20.15
N PRO A 364 -22.26 -8.02 19.34
CA PRO A 364 -20.87 -7.90 18.88
C PRO A 364 -20.72 -6.72 17.92
N LEU A 365 -19.50 -6.17 17.87
CA LEU A 365 -19.10 -5.24 16.82
C LEU A 365 -19.12 -5.99 15.49
N LYS A 366 -19.82 -5.50 14.48
CA LYS A 366 -19.86 -6.12 13.15
C LYS A 366 -18.96 -5.35 12.19
N LEU A 367 -17.96 -6.00 11.63
CA LEU A 367 -17.28 -5.52 10.42
C LEU A 367 -17.95 -6.19 9.22
N GLN A 368 -18.57 -5.40 8.35
CA GLN A 368 -19.22 -5.90 7.14
C GLN A 368 -18.50 -5.34 5.91
N LEU A 369 -18.00 -6.20 5.04
CA LEU A 369 -17.42 -5.77 3.76
C LEU A 369 -18.51 -5.80 2.69
N GLU A 370 -18.68 -4.68 2.00
CA GLU A 370 -19.76 -4.49 1.02
C GLU A 370 -19.17 -3.96 -0.29
N GLN A 371 -19.66 -4.49 -1.41
CA GLN A 371 -19.46 -3.89 -2.73
C GLN A 371 -20.63 -2.94 -3.00
N PRO A 372 -20.42 -1.61 -3.01
CA PRO A 372 -21.47 -0.69 -3.43
C PRO A 372 -21.81 -0.91 -4.91
N GLU A 373 -23.02 -0.48 -5.33
CA GLU A 373 -23.43 -0.55 -6.75
C GLU A 373 -22.43 0.15 -7.69
N ARG A 374 -21.76 1.19 -7.18
CA ARG A 374 -20.72 1.94 -7.88
C ARG A 374 -19.58 2.26 -6.92
N GLY A 375 -18.35 2.07 -7.39
CA GLY A 375 -17.12 2.43 -6.67
C GLY A 375 -16.43 1.25 -5.98
N ALA A 376 -15.41 1.58 -5.20
CA ALA A 376 -14.62 0.62 -4.46
C ALA A 376 -15.42 -0.03 -3.33
N ALA A 377 -15.06 -1.26 -3.01
CA ALA A 377 -15.45 -1.97 -1.81
C ALA A 377 -15.19 -1.13 -0.55
N VAL A 378 -16.10 -1.23 0.41
CA VAL A 378 -16.00 -0.55 1.69
C VAL A 378 -16.21 -1.54 2.82
N GLY A 379 -15.45 -1.39 3.91
CA GLY A 379 -15.80 -2.00 5.17
C GLY A 379 -16.76 -1.08 5.93
N THR A 380 -17.67 -1.64 6.71
CA THR A 380 -18.51 -0.87 7.63
C THR A 380 -18.48 -1.52 9.00
N LEU A 381 -18.05 -0.76 10.00
CA LEU A 381 -18.17 -1.09 11.40
C LEU A 381 -19.55 -0.68 11.91
N LYS A 382 -20.35 -1.66 12.30
CA LYS A 382 -21.69 -1.49 12.87
C LYS A 382 -21.69 -2.02 14.30
N TRP A 383 -22.06 -1.18 15.25
CA TRP A 383 -22.22 -1.60 16.64
C TRP A 383 -23.42 -0.92 17.26
N ARG A 384 -24.17 -1.64 18.08
CA ARG A 384 -25.27 -1.07 18.84
C ARG A 384 -25.19 -1.55 20.29
N ASN A 385 -25.43 -0.62 21.20
CA ASN A 385 -25.57 -0.93 22.61
C ASN A 385 -26.73 -0.13 23.18
N ASP A 386 -27.65 -0.84 23.82
CA ASP A 386 -28.75 -0.23 24.55
C ASP A 386 -28.55 -0.52 26.04
N PHE A 387 -28.54 0.53 26.87
CA PHE A 387 -28.54 0.40 28.32
C PHE A 387 -29.49 1.40 28.96
N GLU A 388 -29.83 1.13 30.22
CA GLU A 388 -30.73 1.98 30.98
C GLU A 388 -30.02 2.53 32.21
N PHE A 389 -30.34 3.76 32.57
CA PHE A 389 -29.87 4.34 33.82
C PHE A 389 -30.99 5.13 34.49
N GLN A 390 -30.84 5.31 35.78
CA GLN A 390 -31.73 6.13 36.60
C GLN A 390 -30.96 7.34 37.12
N TRP A 391 -31.63 8.47 37.27
CA TRP A 391 -31.06 9.65 37.92
C TRP A 391 -32.06 10.22 38.91
N GLY A 392 -31.50 10.96 39.87
CA GLY A 392 -32.29 11.75 40.80
C GLY A 392 -31.58 13.04 41.14
N TRP A 393 -32.36 14.05 41.47
CA TRP A 393 -31.86 15.29 42.01
C TRP A 393 -32.82 15.83 43.07
N SER A 394 -32.26 16.57 44.02
CA SER A 394 -32.98 17.43 44.94
C SER A 394 -32.18 18.72 45.09
N ASP A 395 -32.78 19.89 44.90
CA ASP A 395 -32.17 21.20 45.10
C ASP A 395 -32.99 22.00 46.14
N TRP A 396 -32.32 22.75 47.01
CA TRP A 396 -32.95 23.60 48.03
C TRP A 396 -32.67 25.07 47.74
N ASP A 397 -33.72 25.88 47.56
CA ASP A 397 -33.60 27.32 47.25
C ASP A 397 -33.66 28.23 48.49
N GLY A 398 -33.68 27.66 49.70
CA GLY A 398 -33.90 28.41 50.94
C GLY A 398 -35.35 28.43 51.42
N ARG A 399 -36.31 28.02 50.59
CA ARG A 399 -37.75 28.03 50.91
C ARG A 399 -38.44 26.71 50.60
N ARG A 400 -38.03 26.00 49.55
CA ARG A 400 -38.62 24.73 49.10
C ARG A 400 -37.54 23.78 48.59
N THR A 401 -37.80 22.49 48.74
CA THR A 401 -37.04 21.43 48.07
C THR A 401 -37.71 21.15 46.73
N TYR A 402 -36.96 21.28 45.65
CA TYR A 402 -37.34 20.75 44.35
C TYR A 402 -36.64 19.42 44.18
N SER A 403 -37.37 18.38 43.80
CA SER A 403 -36.75 17.10 43.48
C SER A 403 -37.30 16.58 42.16
N GLY A 404 -36.45 15.82 41.47
CA GLY A 404 -36.83 15.15 40.25
C GLY A 404 -36.03 13.88 40.09
N SER A 405 -36.71 12.80 39.73
CA SER A 405 -36.08 11.56 39.32
C SER A 405 -36.61 11.15 37.95
N GLY A 406 -35.85 10.27 37.30
CA GLY A 406 -36.24 9.67 36.04
C GLY A 406 -35.38 8.48 35.69
N ALA A 407 -35.80 7.78 34.65
CA ALA A 407 -35.04 6.73 33.99
C ALA A 407 -34.98 7.02 32.49
N ALA A 408 -33.90 6.62 31.84
CA ALA A 408 -33.73 6.79 30.41
C ALA A 408 -33.05 5.57 29.82
N THR A 409 -33.42 5.26 28.59
CA THR A 409 -32.72 4.32 27.75
C THR A 409 -31.76 5.10 26.86
N VAL A 410 -30.51 4.69 26.85
CA VAL A 410 -29.46 5.21 25.97
C VAL A 410 -29.20 4.17 24.91
N THR A 411 -29.35 4.56 23.65
CA THR A 411 -28.96 3.78 22.48
C THR A 411 -27.71 4.41 21.89
N ASN A 412 -26.58 3.72 22.04
CA ASN A 412 -25.34 4.03 21.36
C ASN A 412 -25.30 3.25 20.05
N THR A 413 -25.05 3.94 18.95
CA THR A 413 -24.91 3.34 17.61
C THR A 413 -23.63 3.81 16.96
N LEU A 414 -22.84 2.87 16.47
CA LEU A 414 -21.67 3.08 15.63
C LEU A 414 -22.02 2.61 14.22
N ALA A 415 -21.78 3.48 13.24
CA ALA A 415 -21.87 3.15 11.82
C ALA A 415 -20.73 3.89 11.11
N LYS A 416 -19.54 3.30 11.13
CA LYS A 416 -18.33 3.92 10.59
C LYS A 416 -17.81 3.14 9.39
N SER A 417 -17.52 3.83 8.29
CA SER A 417 -16.84 3.22 7.15
C SER A 417 -15.37 2.95 7.48
N ALA A 418 -14.93 1.72 7.27
CA ALA A 418 -13.54 1.30 7.21
C ALA A 418 -13.09 1.34 5.75
N ARG A 419 -11.93 1.94 5.48
CA ARG A 419 -11.45 2.14 4.10
C ARG A 419 -10.32 1.16 3.80
N PHE A 420 -10.42 0.55 2.62
CA PHE A 420 -9.27 -0.13 2.04
C PHE A 420 -8.28 0.91 1.52
N SER A 421 -7.02 0.77 1.93
CA SER A 421 -5.90 1.47 1.31
C SER A 421 -5.25 0.50 0.34
N LEU A 422 -5.31 0.84 -0.94
CA LEU A 422 -4.74 0.05 -2.02
C LEU A 422 -3.61 0.87 -2.63
N THR A 423 -2.40 0.33 -2.56
CA THR A 423 -1.24 0.84 -3.28
C THR A 423 -0.74 -0.23 -4.22
N ASP A 424 0.28 0.08 -5.01
CA ASP A 424 0.94 -0.88 -5.89
C ASP A 424 1.72 -1.99 -5.18
N TYR A 425 1.75 -2.04 -3.85
CA TYR A 425 2.44 -3.09 -3.11
C TYR A 425 1.64 -3.59 -1.92
N THR A 426 0.78 -2.74 -1.38
CA THR A 426 0.08 -3.00 -0.13
C THR A 426 -1.42 -2.94 -0.33
N LEU A 427 -2.10 -3.91 0.28
CA LEU A 427 -3.52 -3.84 0.56
C LEU A 427 -3.67 -3.82 2.08
N ALA A 428 -4.26 -2.74 2.59
CA ALA A 428 -4.52 -2.56 4.01
C ALA A 428 -6.00 -2.20 4.23
N LEU A 429 -6.50 -2.52 5.42
CA LEU A 429 -7.81 -2.10 5.89
C LEU A 429 -7.58 -1.36 7.21
N ASP A 430 -8.03 -0.11 7.31
CA ASP A 430 -8.07 0.60 8.60
C ASP A 430 -9.51 0.59 9.11
N ALA A 431 -9.72 -0.09 10.24
CA ALA A 431 -11.02 -0.14 10.91
C ALA A 431 -10.90 0.40 12.35
N SER A 432 -10.44 1.64 12.47
CA SER A 432 -10.34 2.36 13.74
C SER A 432 -11.55 3.25 14.02
N PHE A 433 -12.02 3.32 15.26
CA PHE A 433 -13.04 4.27 15.74
C PHE A 433 -12.77 4.80 17.14
N GLY A 434 -13.21 6.04 17.38
CA GLY A 434 -13.10 6.75 18.65
C GLY A 434 -14.47 7.14 19.22
N SER A 435 -14.47 7.81 20.37
CA SER A 435 -15.69 8.25 21.04
C SER A 435 -16.56 9.19 20.20
N GLY A 436 -15.94 9.99 19.32
CA GLY A 436 -16.64 10.92 18.42
C GLY A 436 -17.38 10.25 17.25
N ASP A 437 -17.11 8.97 16.96
CA ASP A 437 -17.78 8.23 15.88
C ASP A 437 -19.14 7.67 16.29
N TRP A 438 -19.51 7.78 17.57
CA TRP A 438 -20.75 7.23 18.12
C TRP A 438 -21.91 8.21 18.02
N HIS A 439 -23.05 7.72 17.56
CA HIS A 439 -24.32 8.39 17.70
C HIS A 439 -25.02 7.91 18.98
N ARG A 440 -25.47 8.85 19.81
CA ARG A 440 -26.13 8.58 21.10
C ARG A 440 -27.53 9.15 21.10
N ASP A 441 -28.52 8.27 21.12
CA ASP A 441 -29.93 8.62 21.32
C ASP A 441 -30.31 8.38 22.80
N ILE A 442 -30.96 9.35 23.44
CA ILE A 442 -31.37 9.27 24.84
C ILE A 442 -32.88 9.46 24.91
N ARG A 443 -33.58 8.40 25.27
CA ARG A 443 -35.04 8.42 25.42
C ARG A 443 -35.42 8.34 26.89
N VAL A 444 -36.02 9.42 27.39
CA VAL A 444 -36.58 9.43 28.74
C VAL A 444 -37.73 8.44 28.79
N LYS A 445 -37.72 7.54 29.77
CA LYS A 445 -38.83 6.63 30.00
C LYS A 445 -40.03 7.41 30.50
N ASP A 446 -41.19 7.08 29.95
CA ASP A 446 -42.45 7.63 30.41
C ASP A 446 -42.59 7.38 31.91
N LYS A 447 -42.82 8.46 32.66
CA LYS A 447 -43.13 8.37 34.08
C LYS A 447 -44.40 7.53 34.26
N SER A 448 -44.40 6.67 35.28
CA SER A 448 -45.58 5.89 35.60
C SER A 448 -46.76 6.83 35.90
N PHE A 449 -47.99 6.34 35.77
CA PHE A 449 -49.18 7.11 36.11
C PHE A 449 -49.07 7.73 37.51
N TRP A 450 -48.55 6.98 38.49
CA TRP A 450 -48.34 7.45 39.85
C TRP A 450 -47.28 8.54 39.97
N ASP A 451 -46.19 8.45 39.22
CA ASP A 451 -45.16 9.50 39.20
C ASP A 451 -45.67 10.80 38.57
N LYS A 452 -46.55 10.71 37.56
CA LYS A 452 -47.24 11.86 36.97
C LYS A 452 -48.24 12.46 37.96
N LEU A 453 -48.96 11.63 38.72
CA LEU A 453 -49.95 12.04 39.73
C LEU A 453 -49.31 12.72 40.94
N CYS A 454 -48.14 12.25 41.40
CA CYS A 454 -47.41 12.81 42.55
C CYS A 454 -46.61 14.09 42.21
N GLY A 455 -46.99 14.82 41.16
CA GLY A 455 -46.36 16.08 40.79
C GLY A 455 -45.06 15.95 40.01
N GLY A 456 -44.76 14.76 39.46
CA GLY A 456 -43.64 14.59 38.54
C GLY A 456 -43.91 15.36 37.24
N ASN A 457 -43.31 16.54 37.09
CA ASN A 457 -43.37 17.31 35.84
C ASN A 457 -42.99 16.41 34.65
N GLY A 458 -43.95 16.21 33.74
CA GLY A 458 -43.78 15.41 32.54
C GLY A 458 -42.77 16.06 31.59
N ASN A 459 -41.94 15.24 30.95
CA ASN A 459 -41.05 15.61 29.85
C ASN A 459 -39.89 16.59 30.13
N SER A 460 -39.49 16.83 31.38
CA SER A 460 -38.18 17.44 31.61
C SER A 460 -37.11 16.45 31.11
N GLY A 461 -36.51 16.73 29.96
CA GLY A 461 -35.46 15.89 29.37
C GLY A 461 -34.32 15.59 30.37
N VAL A 462 -33.46 14.62 30.04
CA VAL A 462 -32.31 14.29 30.89
C VAL A 462 -31.48 15.56 31.16
N PRO A 463 -31.24 15.94 32.43
CA PRO A 463 -30.47 17.14 32.77
C PRO A 463 -29.08 17.10 32.12
N PRO A 464 -28.52 18.23 31.65
CA PRO A 464 -27.19 18.27 31.03
C PRO A 464 -26.11 17.63 31.90
N THR A 465 -26.09 17.94 33.20
CA THR A 465 -25.15 17.36 34.16
C THR A 465 -25.23 15.84 34.26
N VAL A 466 -26.40 15.25 33.98
CA VAL A 466 -26.59 13.79 33.98
C VAL A 466 -26.09 13.19 32.66
N LYS A 467 -26.22 13.91 31.53
CA LYS A 467 -25.66 13.48 30.24
C LYS A 467 -24.12 13.44 30.28
N ASP A 468 -23.51 14.38 30.99
CA ASP A 468 -22.05 14.46 31.17
C ASP A 468 -21.48 13.30 32.02
N CYS A 469 -22.34 12.59 32.77
CA CYS A 469 -21.95 11.43 33.58
C CYS A 469 -22.03 10.09 32.84
N LEU A 470 -22.50 10.09 31.59
CA LEU A 470 -22.54 8.88 30.79
C LEU A 470 -21.12 8.45 30.42
N PRO A 471 -20.79 7.15 30.48
CA PRO A 471 -19.46 6.69 30.20
C PRO A 471 -19.05 7.04 28.76
N PRO A 472 -17.75 7.29 28.52
CA PRO A 472 -17.25 7.52 27.18
C PRO A 472 -17.50 6.27 26.34
N SER A 473 -18.03 6.48 25.13
CA SER A 473 -18.16 5.39 24.18
C SER A 473 -16.78 4.78 23.88
N PRO A 474 -16.69 3.45 23.72
CA PRO A 474 -15.40 2.80 23.55
C PRO A 474 -14.73 3.22 22.25
N SER A 475 -13.41 3.14 22.25
CA SER A 475 -12.56 3.28 21.08
C SER A 475 -11.84 1.98 20.83
N LEU A 476 -11.69 1.60 19.56
CA LEU A 476 -10.91 0.46 19.13
C LEU A 476 -10.18 0.84 17.85
N SER A 477 -8.91 0.53 17.79
CA SER A 477 -8.13 0.62 16.56
C SER A 477 -7.83 -0.81 16.11
N LEU A 478 -8.34 -1.17 14.93
CA LEU A 478 -8.05 -2.43 14.28
C LEU A 478 -7.19 -2.11 13.06
N ASP A 479 -5.90 -2.38 13.19
CA ASP A 479 -4.97 -2.39 12.07
C ASP A 479 -4.82 -3.83 11.60
N PHE A 480 -5.21 -4.07 10.35
CA PHE A 480 -5.12 -5.37 9.73
C PHE A 480 -3.74 -5.63 9.10
N GLY A 481 -2.84 -4.64 9.15
CA GLY A 481 -1.54 -4.69 8.53
C GLY A 481 -1.62 -4.50 7.01
N SER A 482 -0.52 -4.80 6.34
CA SER A 482 -0.38 -4.68 4.88
C SER A 482 -0.09 -6.04 4.25
N LEU A 483 -0.92 -6.41 3.28
CA LEU A 483 -0.69 -7.55 2.43
C LEU A 483 0.24 -7.18 1.28
N TYR A 484 1.39 -7.85 1.15
CA TYR A 484 2.35 -7.61 0.07
C TYR A 484 2.19 -8.61 -1.07
N TYR A 485 1.58 -8.19 -2.18
CA TYR A 485 1.13 -9.12 -3.24
C TYR A 485 1.91 -9.07 -4.56
N PHE A 486 2.87 -8.16 -4.74
CA PHE A 486 3.66 -8.06 -5.98
C PHE A 486 5.07 -8.65 -5.93
N PHE A 487 5.54 -9.11 -4.77
CA PHE A 487 6.74 -9.98 -4.73
C PHE A 487 6.50 -11.33 -5.43
N VAL A 488 5.24 -11.66 -5.69
CA VAL A 488 4.70 -12.96 -6.10
C VAL A 488 4.63 -13.09 -7.63
N THR A 489 4.43 -11.99 -8.36
CA THR A 489 3.84 -11.98 -9.70
C THR A 489 4.57 -11.01 -10.62
N ASN A 490 5.66 -11.47 -11.23
CA ASN A 490 6.46 -10.61 -12.09
C ASN A 490 6.55 -11.13 -13.51
N LEU A 491 5.68 -10.64 -14.39
CA LEU A 491 5.56 -11.12 -15.76
C LEU A 491 6.87 -11.12 -16.56
N LEU A 492 7.70 -10.07 -16.49
CA LEU A 492 8.82 -9.89 -17.43
C LEU A 492 10.11 -9.33 -16.82
N CYS A 493 10.06 -8.78 -15.61
CA CYS A 493 11.14 -7.99 -15.03
C CYS A 493 11.22 -8.24 -13.52
N PRO A 494 11.84 -9.34 -13.07
CA PRO A 494 11.74 -9.87 -11.70
C PRO A 494 11.98 -8.77 -10.67
N THR A 495 11.23 -8.77 -9.57
CA THR A 495 11.27 -7.75 -8.49
C THR A 495 10.81 -6.34 -8.86
N GLN A 496 10.37 -6.10 -10.11
CA GLN A 496 9.88 -4.79 -10.56
C GLN A 496 8.36 -4.69 -10.64
N LYS A 497 7.85 -3.48 -10.47
CA LYS A 497 6.43 -3.16 -10.64
C LYS A 497 6.02 -3.30 -12.11
N VAL A 498 5.19 -4.29 -12.42
CA VAL A 498 4.66 -4.51 -13.78
C VAL A 498 3.21 -4.04 -13.93
N ILE A 499 2.39 -4.04 -12.87
CA ILE A 499 1.02 -3.51 -12.94
C ILE A 499 0.97 -2.20 -12.14
N ASP A 500 0.61 -1.11 -12.79
CA ASP A 500 0.18 0.13 -12.15
C ASP A 500 -1.31 0.01 -11.83
N ILE A 501 -1.66 -0.06 -10.54
CA ILE A 501 -3.04 -0.27 -10.11
C ILE A 501 -3.85 1.00 -10.26
N ASP A 502 -5.08 0.85 -10.75
CA ASP A 502 -6.03 1.95 -10.81
C ASP A 502 -6.68 2.18 -9.45
N THR A 503 -6.02 2.98 -8.62
CA THR A 503 -6.51 3.34 -7.29
C THR A 503 -7.81 4.15 -7.32
N ASN A 504 -8.20 4.72 -8.46
CA ASN A 504 -9.50 5.39 -8.60
C ASN A 504 -10.65 4.39 -8.68
N VAL A 505 -10.40 3.20 -9.25
CA VAL A 505 -11.36 2.08 -9.19
C VAL A 505 -11.32 1.46 -7.79
N GLY A 506 -10.13 1.29 -7.23
CA GLY A 506 -9.91 0.71 -5.91
C GLY A 506 -10.13 -0.81 -5.88
N LEU A 507 -10.26 -1.34 -4.68
CA LEU A 507 -10.58 -2.76 -4.45
C LEU A 507 -12.04 -3.02 -4.76
N LEU A 508 -12.37 -4.10 -5.44
CA LEU A 508 -13.74 -4.52 -5.71
C LEU A 508 -14.02 -5.86 -5.01
N LEU A 509 -15.27 -6.09 -4.63
CA LEU A 509 -15.74 -7.27 -3.89
C LEU A 509 -16.92 -7.93 -4.59
N PRO A 510 -16.86 -8.26 -5.90
CA PRO A 510 -17.98 -8.92 -6.55
C PRO A 510 -18.22 -10.35 -6.04
N ARG A 511 -17.25 -10.90 -5.29
CA ARG A 511 -17.32 -12.10 -4.45
C ARG A 511 -15.92 -12.38 -3.88
N ASP A 512 -14.98 -12.50 -4.81
CA ASP A 512 -13.55 -12.44 -4.55
C ASP A 512 -13.09 -10.99 -4.61
N PHE A 513 -11.89 -10.73 -4.09
CA PHE A 513 -11.30 -9.39 -4.17
C PHE A 513 -10.71 -9.18 -5.57
N TYR A 514 -11.17 -8.14 -6.24
CA TYR A 514 -10.83 -7.88 -7.64
C TYR A 514 -10.19 -6.49 -7.76
N VAL A 515 -9.03 -6.43 -8.40
CA VAL A 515 -8.27 -5.21 -8.65
C VAL A 515 -7.94 -5.12 -10.13
N VAL A 516 -8.02 -3.92 -10.69
CA VAL A 516 -7.68 -3.65 -12.10
C VAL A 516 -6.54 -2.66 -12.20
N GLY A 517 -5.81 -2.74 -13.31
CA GLY A 517 -4.69 -1.84 -13.56
C GLY A 517 -4.22 -1.89 -15.00
N SER A 518 -3.20 -1.10 -15.26
CA SER A 518 -2.49 -1.11 -16.53
C SER A 518 -1.10 -1.67 -16.32
N ILE A 519 -0.58 -2.37 -17.31
CA ILE A 519 0.79 -2.84 -17.24
C ILE A 519 1.69 -1.64 -17.52
N ALA A 520 2.67 -1.41 -16.66
CA ALA A 520 3.57 -0.27 -16.71
C ALA A 520 4.32 -0.22 -18.05
N SER A 521 4.48 0.97 -18.63
CA SER A 521 5.13 1.09 -19.93
C SER A 521 6.63 0.77 -19.83
N LYS A 522 7.27 0.35 -20.94
CA LYS A 522 8.72 0.11 -20.95
C LYS A 522 9.52 1.37 -20.59
N ARG A 523 9.03 2.58 -20.87
CA ARG A 523 9.72 3.82 -20.43
C ARG A 523 9.70 3.93 -18.92
N ASP A 524 8.59 3.59 -18.28
CA ASP A 524 8.47 3.62 -16.83
C ASP A 524 9.29 2.50 -16.20
N ILE A 525 9.25 1.30 -16.78
CA ILE A 525 10.07 0.16 -16.37
C ILE A 525 11.56 0.46 -16.56
N VAL A 526 11.99 0.97 -17.71
CA VAL A 526 13.41 1.31 -17.99
C VAL A 526 13.87 2.52 -17.18
N ALA A 527 13.03 3.53 -16.95
CA ALA A 527 13.34 4.63 -16.04
C ALA A 527 13.51 4.13 -14.60
N ARG A 528 12.63 3.22 -14.15
CA ARG A 528 12.75 2.53 -12.85
C ARG A 528 14.01 1.66 -12.78
N ILE A 529 14.35 0.93 -13.85
CA ILE A 529 15.59 0.13 -13.97
C ILE A 529 16.82 1.02 -13.95
N SER A 530 16.81 2.13 -14.69
CA SER A 530 17.93 3.08 -14.78
C SER A 530 18.14 3.80 -13.45
N ALA A 531 17.05 4.07 -12.71
CA ALA A 531 17.11 4.55 -11.33
C ALA A 531 17.62 3.48 -10.35
N ALA A 532 17.29 2.20 -10.56
CA ALA A 532 17.74 1.07 -9.75
C ALA A 532 19.15 0.54 -10.10
N GLY A 533 19.71 0.89 -11.26
CA GLY A 533 20.96 0.37 -11.82
C GLY A 533 22.27 0.86 -11.16
N ARG A 534 22.22 1.56 -10.00
CA ARG A 534 23.40 1.88 -9.19
C ARG A 534 23.53 0.89 -8.03
N ALA A 535 24.04 -0.32 -8.31
CA ALA A 535 24.45 -1.40 -7.38
C ALA A 535 23.43 -1.87 -6.29
N PRO A 536 23.31 -3.18 -6.01
CA PRO A 536 22.21 -3.71 -5.21
C PRO A 536 22.44 -3.49 -3.71
N ALA A 537 21.75 -2.51 -3.14
CA ALA A 537 21.43 -2.45 -1.72
C ALA A 537 19.91 -2.51 -1.57
N ALA A 538 19.44 -3.29 -0.59
CA ALA A 538 18.06 -3.64 -0.29
C ALA A 538 17.00 -2.60 -0.70
N ILE A 539 16.01 -3.06 -1.47
CA ILE A 539 14.81 -2.29 -1.81
C ILE A 539 14.01 -2.08 -0.52
N HIS A 540 14.09 -0.88 0.05
CA HIS A 540 13.15 -0.41 1.07
C HIS A 540 11.79 -0.16 0.40
N ALA A 541 10.74 -0.81 0.92
CA ALA A 541 9.36 -0.44 0.66
C ALA A 541 9.11 1.01 1.12
N PRO A 542 8.21 1.77 0.44
CA PRO A 542 7.93 3.15 0.82
C PRO A 542 7.21 3.19 2.17
N GLU A 543 7.65 4.09 3.06
CA GLU A 543 6.91 4.46 4.26
C GLU A 543 5.59 5.18 3.89
N PRO A 544 4.53 5.05 4.72
CA PRO A 544 3.23 5.65 4.45
C PRO A 544 3.31 7.18 4.54
N HIS A 545 3.02 7.87 3.43
CA HIS A 545 2.92 9.33 3.41
C HIS A 545 1.68 9.82 4.18
N GLU A 546 1.91 10.62 5.23
CA GLU A 546 1.11 11.84 5.42
C GLU A 546 1.57 12.91 4.41
N ALA A 547 0.63 13.76 4.01
CA ALA A 547 0.75 14.64 2.86
C ALA A 547 1.83 15.74 2.99
N SER A 548 2.48 16.01 1.85
CA SER A 548 3.25 17.21 1.49
C SER A 548 4.76 17.26 1.78
N SER A 549 5.51 17.37 0.67
CA SER A 549 6.83 17.98 0.44
C SER A 549 8.09 17.08 0.36
N ILE A 550 8.64 17.04 -0.86
CA ILE A 550 10.01 16.80 -1.35
C ILE A 550 10.96 15.96 -0.47
N ALA A 551 11.12 14.67 -0.81
CA ALA A 551 12.16 13.80 -0.26
C ALA A 551 13.56 14.13 -0.82
N SER A 552 14.50 14.44 0.06
CA SER A 552 15.93 14.61 -0.25
C SER A 552 16.71 13.31 0.01
N SER A 553 17.38 12.79 -1.02
CA SER A 553 18.07 11.48 -1.06
C SER A 553 19.48 11.46 -0.45
N THR A 554 19.78 12.23 0.60
CA THR A 554 21.17 12.34 1.13
C THR A 554 21.47 11.28 2.20
N LYS A 555 22.75 10.89 2.34
CA LYS A 555 23.20 9.93 3.38
C LYS A 555 22.87 10.41 4.80
N VAL A 556 22.90 11.74 5.00
CA VAL A 556 22.55 12.43 6.25
C VAL A 556 21.08 12.18 6.64
N GLY A 557 20.17 12.20 5.67
CA GLY A 557 18.74 11.97 5.92
C GLY A 557 18.42 10.56 6.38
N ARG A 558 19.06 9.56 5.76
CA ARG A 558 18.93 8.14 6.17
C ARG A 558 19.47 7.90 7.56
N LEU A 559 20.58 8.55 7.94
CA LEU A 559 21.11 8.46 9.29
C LEU A 559 20.13 9.08 10.31
N TRP A 560 19.59 10.27 10.03
CA TRP A 560 18.61 10.94 10.89
C TRP A 560 17.35 10.11 11.17
N GLN A 561 16.79 9.50 10.12
CA GLN A 561 15.63 8.61 10.23
C GLN A 561 15.95 7.35 11.07
N THR A 562 17.18 6.85 10.96
CA THR A 562 17.62 5.68 11.73
C THR A 562 17.89 6.02 13.21
N LEU A 563 18.38 7.23 13.51
CA LEU A 563 18.54 7.72 14.87
C LEU A 563 17.18 7.91 15.57
N HIS A 564 16.17 8.42 14.87
CA HIS A 564 14.83 8.61 15.43
C HIS A 564 14.08 7.31 15.74
N THR A 565 14.46 6.21 15.09
CA THR A 565 13.80 4.90 15.24
C THR A 565 14.54 3.95 16.18
N LYS A 566 15.80 4.25 16.55
CA LYS A 566 16.64 3.41 17.44
C LYS A 566 17.30 4.26 18.54
N ASN A 567 16.67 4.34 19.71
CA ASN A 567 17.14 5.14 20.86
C ASN A 567 18.58 4.82 21.31
N ASP A 568 18.98 3.55 21.30
CA ASP A 568 20.32 3.15 21.76
C ASP A 568 21.41 3.61 20.79
N LEU A 569 21.15 3.50 19.48
CA LEU A 569 22.01 4.04 18.43
C LEU A 569 22.07 5.58 18.49
N ALA A 570 20.92 6.23 18.70
CA ALA A 570 20.86 7.68 18.88
C ALA A 570 21.78 8.13 20.01
N THR A 571 21.74 7.43 21.14
CA THR A 571 22.56 7.75 22.32
C THR A 571 24.05 7.57 22.03
N SER A 572 24.46 6.45 21.41
CA SER A 572 25.87 6.20 21.07
C SER A 572 26.41 7.15 20.00
N VAL A 573 25.64 7.42 18.94
CA VAL A 573 26.01 8.37 17.89
C VAL A 573 26.10 9.80 18.43
N ILE A 574 25.13 10.25 19.22
CA ILE A 574 25.13 11.59 19.83
C ILE A 574 26.32 11.74 20.79
N SER A 575 26.67 10.71 21.55
CA SER A 575 27.83 10.70 22.45
C SER A 575 29.17 10.86 21.72
N SER A 576 29.38 10.09 20.64
CA SER A 576 30.60 10.16 19.82
C SER A 576 30.71 11.48 19.06
N VAL A 577 29.58 11.97 18.55
CA VAL A 577 29.43 13.28 17.92
C VAL A 577 29.77 14.41 18.90
N ALA A 578 29.29 14.34 20.14
CA ALA A 578 29.56 15.35 21.16
C ALA A 578 31.05 15.44 21.55
N LYS A 579 31.80 14.36 21.36
CA LYS A 579 33.25 14.28 21.65
C LYS A 579 34.13 14.61 20.44
N ASN A 580 33.54 14.91 19.28
CA ASN A 580 34.23 14.96 17.98
C ASN A 580 35.05 13.69 17.72
N ASP A 581 34.53 12.55 18.18
CA ASP A 581 35.18 11.25 18.12
C ASP A 581 34.66 10.50 16.89
N ARG A 582 35.39 10.65 15.79
CA ARG A 582 35.06 10.04 14.49
C ARG A 582 35.07 8.52 14.57
N GLU A 583 35.99 7.90 15.30
CA GLU A 583 36.05 6.44 15.39
C GLU A 583 34.90 5.91 16.25
N GLY A 584 34.63 6.51 17.40
CA GLY A 584 33.47 6.14 18.22
C GLY A 584 32.13 6.36 17.50
N PHE A 585 32.06 7.29 16.54
CA PHE A 585 30.88 7.48 15.70
C PHE A 585 30.72 6.34 14.70
N LEU A 586 31.81 5.92 14.06
CA LEU A 586 31.80 4.81 13.11
C LEU A 586 31.54 3.47 13.80
N ASP A 587 32.09 3.25 14.99
CA ASP A 587 31.85 2.05 15.81
C ASP A 587 30.38 1.95 16.25
N ALA A 588 29.77 3.06 16.67
CA ALA A 588 28.35 3.10 17.04
C ALA A 588 27.42 2.74 15.85
N LEU A 589 27.80 3.14 14.63
CA LEU A 589 27.09 2.75 13.42
C LEU A 589 27.25 1.24 13.14
N ASP A 590 28.48 0.73 13.25
CA ASP A 590 28.78 -0.68 12.96
C ASP A 590 28.10 -1.63 13.95
N GLU A 591 28.09 -1.29 15.25
CA GLU A 591 27.37 -2.03 16.30
C GLU A 591 25.85 -2.11 16.04
N ALA A 592 25.26 -1.09 15.39
CA ALA A 592 23.86 -1.10 15.01
C ALA A 592 23.57 -1.83 13.68
N GLY A 593 24.58 -2.49 13.11
CA GLY A 593 24.51 -3.18 11.82
C GLY A 593 24.49 -2.23 10.63
N LEU A 594 24.89 -0.96 10.81
CA LEU A 594 25.00 0.03 9.75
C LEU A 594 26.47 0.07 9.31
N SER A 595 26.78 -0.61 8.20
CA SER A 595 28.16 -0.65 7.69
C SER A 595 28.75 0.77 7.58
N ALA A 596 29.87 1.03 8.26
CA ALA A 596 30.58 2.30 8.23
C ALA A 596 30.86 2.82 6.81
N SER A 597 31.01 1.91 5.84
CA SER A 597 31.20 2.23 4.42
C SER A 597 29.99 2.90 3.75
N SER A 598 28.78 2.70 4.29
CA SER A 598 27.53 3.27 3.79
C SER A 598 27.32 4.73 4.22
N PHE A 599 28.03 5.17 5.26
CA PHE A 599 27.88 6.49 5.90
C PHE A 599 29.22 7.23 6.07
N THR A 600 30.16 7.06 5.14
CA THR A 600 31.32 7.94 5.05
C THR A 600 30.86 9.36 4.70
N PHE A 601 30.94 10.25 5.69
CA PHE A 601 30.72 11.69 5.53
C PHE A 601 32.00 12.37 5.06
N THR A 602 31.86 13.31 4.13
CA THR A 602 32.86 14.36 3.94
C THR A 602 32.90 15.26 5.17
N ASP A 603 34.02 15.96 5.41
CA ASP A 603 34.13 16.85 6.58
C ASP A 603 33.07 17.97 6.58
N ASP A 604 32.62 18.40 5.38
CA ASP A 604 31.54 19.38 5.22
C ASP A 604 30.15 18.80 5.54
N GLU A 605 29.86 17.57 5.15
CA GLU A 605 28.61 16.89 5.51
C GLU A 605 28.54 16.59 7.00
N HIS A 606 29.66 16.22 7.61
CA HIS A 606 29.78 16.08 9.05
C HIS A 606 29.47 17.41 9.74
N LYS A 607 30.06 18.53 9.28
CA LYS A 607 29.82 19.86 9.84
C LYS A 607 28.37 20.36 9.65
N ALA A 608 27.73 20.02 8.54
CA ALA A 608 26.32 20.33 8.28
C ALA A 608 25.38 19.52 9.21
N PHE A 609 25.67 18.24 9.42
CA PHE A 609 24.96 17.41 10.41
C PHE A 609 25.09 17.99 11.83
N MET A 610 26.30 18.41 12.21
CA MET A 610 26.56 19.09 13.50
C MET A 610 25.77 20.39 13.70
N SER A 611 25.29 21.00 12.62
CA SER A 611 24.61 22.30 12.64
C SER A 611 23.07 22.19 12.62
N GLY A 612 22.50 20.98 12.64
CA GLY A 612 21.04 20.76 12.76
C GLY A 612 20.23 20.84 11.46
N TYR A 613 20.89 20.68 10.30
CA TYR A 613 20.22 20.67 8.99
C TYR A 613 19.60 19.30 8.68
N THR A 614 18.36 19.31 8.22
CA THR A 614 17.69 18.16 7.60
C THR A 614 18.27 17.89 6.22
N PRO A 615 18.04 16.70 5.63
CA PRO A 615 18.52 16.40 4.28
C PRO A 615 17.95 17.32 3.17
N SER A 616 16.86 18.07 3.41
CA SER A 616 16.33 19.07 2.46
C SER A 616 17.11 20.41 2.47
N GLY A 617 18.09 20.56 3.39
CA GLY A 617 18.79 21.82 3.62
C GLY A 617 18.03 22.78 4.54
N GLU A 618 16.86 22.36 5.04
CA GLU A 618 16.07 23.13 5.99
C GLU A 618 16.49 22.78 7.43
N LEU A 619 16.49 23.77 8.32
CA LEU A 619 16.86 23.57 9.72
C LEU A 619 15.65 23.05 10.50
N GLU A 620 15.79 21.98 11.28
CA GLU A 620 14.67 21.44 12.08
C GLU A 620 14.68 22.02 13.51
N LEU A 621 13.59 22.69 13.91
CA LEU A 621 13.41 23.25 15.26
C LEU A 621 13.43 22.19 16.37
N THR A 622 13.31 20.91 16.02
CA THR A 622 13.38 19.77 16.94
C THR A 622 14.66 19.79 17.78
N VAL A 623 15.78 20.18 17.18
CA VAL A 623 17.09 20.32 17.85
C VAL A 623 17.13 21.52 18.80
N TRP A 624 16.07 22.35 18.87
CA TRP A 624 16.04 23.63 19.61
C TRP A 624 14.89 23.65 20.62
N GLY A 625 14.20 22.52 20.81
CA GLY A 625 13.11 22.37 21.77
C GLY A 625 13.52 22.71 23.20
N GLY A 626 12.67 23.48 23.88
CA GLY A 626 12.91 23.91 25.25
C GLY A 626 12.20 25.21 25.61
N TYR A 627 12.39 25.62 26.86
CA TYR A 627 11.96 26.92 27.37
C TYR A 627 13.19 27.79 27.60
N TYR A 628 13.17 28.99 27.04
CA TYR A 628 14.27 29.94 27.11
C TYR A 628 13.79 31.26 27.73
N GLU A 629 14.65 31.89 28.53
CA GLU A 629 14.44 33.27 29.01
C GLU A 629 15.51 34.19 28.43
N THR A 630 15.12 35.40 28.02
CA THR A 630 16.08 36.45 27.66
C THR A 630 16.82 36.94 28.91
N ASP A 631 18.02 37.45 28.73
CA ASP A 631 18.62 38.38 29.67
C ASP A 631 17.73 39.63 29.78
N ALA A 632 17.81 40.33 30.91
CA ALA A 632 17.06 41.56 31.10
C ALA A 632 17.50 42.61 30.08
N LEU A 633 16.54 43.14 29.32
CA LEU A 633 16.77 44.25 28.40
C LEU A 633 17.19 45.53 29.16
N PRO A 634 17.74 46.55 28.47
CA PRO A 634 17.98 47.86 29.07
C PRO A 634 16.73 48.50 29.71
N SER A 635 15.53 48.13 29.24
CA SER A 635 14.24 48.53 29.82
C SER A 635 13.89 47.78 31.12
N GLY A 636 14.64 46.73 31.49
CA GLY A 636 14.36 45.83 32.61
C GLY A 636 13.41 44.68 32.28
N GLU A 637 12.88 44.61 31.06
CA GLU A 637 11.98 43.55 30.62
C GLU A 637 12.71 42.23 30.35
N VAL A 638 12.02 41.13 30.62
CA VAL A 638 12.48 39.76 30.33
C VAL A 638 11.37 39.04 29.56
N TYR A 639 11.75 38.39 28.47
CA TYR A 639 10.83 37.62 27.62
C TYR A 639 11.10 36.12 27.76
N GLY A 640 10.04 35.33 27.62
CA GLY A 640 10.07 33.88 27.52
C GLY A 640 9.86 33.42 26.08
N LEU A 641 10.51 32.32 25.70
CA LEU A 641 10.37 31.66 24.42
C LEU A 641 10.17 30.15 24.66
N ILE A 642 9.13 29.57 24.08
CA ILE A 642 8.90 28.11 24.11
C ILE A 642 8.96 27.60 22.68
N VAL A 643 9.85 26.63 22.42
CA VAL A 643 9.93 25.90 21.16
C VAL A 643 9.39 24.48 21.37
N VAL A 644 8.28 24.15 20.69
CA VAL A 644 7.63 22.84 20.80
C VAL A 644 8.01 21.98 19.59
N SER A 645 9.10 21.23 19.76
CA SER A 645 9.75 20.41 18.74
C SER A 645 8.79 19.50 17.95
N ASN A 646 7.90 18.78 18.61
CA ASN A 646 7.04 17.78 17.96
C ASN A 646 5.84 18.36 17.21
N LYS A 647 5.65 19.68 17.25
CA LYS A 647 4.52 20.36 16.60
C LYS A 647 4.93 21.54 15.72
N ASN A 648 6.23 21.85 15.64
CA ASN A 648 6.75 23.04 14.95
C ASN A 648 6.06 24.34 15.38
N GLN A 649 5.74 24.48 16.68
CA GLN A 649 5.11 25.67 17.24
C GLN A 649 6.12 26.49 18.08
N VAL A 650 6.01 27.81 18.00
CA VAL A 650 6.80 28.75 18.80
C VAL A 650 5.85 29.66 19.57
N PHE A 651 6.09 29.79 20.87
CA PHE A 651 5.37 30.73 21.72
C PHE A 651 6.35 31.79 22.23
N TRP A 652 5.89 33.04 22.24
CA TRP A 652 6.64 34.20 22.75
C TRP A 652 5.78 34.98 23.75
N GLY A 653 6.41 35.60 24.74
CA GLY A 653 5.69 36.40 25.73
C GLY A 653 6.60 36.98 26.79
N GLY A 654 6.03 37.69 27.76
CA GLY A 654 6.79 38.15 28.93
C GLY A 654 7.30 36.98 29.77
N ARG A 655 8.11 37.28 30.80
CA ARG A 655 8.72 36.29 31.71
C ARG A 655 7.79 35.20 32.24
N ASN A 656 6.49 35.47 32.36
CA ASN A 656 5.50 34.48 32.79
C ASN A 656 4.69 33.92 31.61
N ILE A 657 5.36 33.57 30.50
CA ILE A 657 4.71 33.04 29.28
C ILE A 657 3.83 31.83 29.56
N ALA A 658 4.12 31.04 30.60
CA ALA A 658 3.29 29.92 31.02
C ALA A 658 1.87 30.31 31.46
N SER A 659 1.63 31.59 31.79
CA SER A 659 0.32 32.12 32.19
C SER A 659 -0.47 32.74 31.04
N ASP A 660 0.21 33.13 29.95
CA ASP A 660 -0.40 33.75 28.76
C ASP A 660 0.52 33.54 27.54
N PRO A 661 0.58 32.33 26.97
CA PRO A 661 1.45 32.05 25.84
C PRO A 661 0.84 32.58 24.54
N GLU A 662 1.54 33.46 23.84
CA GLU A 662 1.15 33.92 22.50
C GLU A 662 1.87 33.06 21.45
N GLU A 663 1.12 32.27 20.69
CA GLU A 663 1.66 31.52 19.55
C GLU A 663 2.00 32.50 18.43
N VAL A 664 3.24 32.44 17.93
CA VAL A 664 3.73 33.34 16.88
C VAL A 664 3.96 32.58 15.59
N SER A 665 3.54 33.17 14.46
CA SER A 665 3.98 32.71 13.14
C SER A 665 5.43 33.12 12.93
N TYR A 666 6.28 32.18 12.51
CA TYR A 666 7.71 32.39 12.34
C TYR A 666 8.20 31.97 10.95
N THR A 667 9.37 32.47 10.60
CA THR A 667 10.17 32.05 9.44
C THR A 667 11.55 31.65 9.94
N LEU A 668 12.08 30.53 9.45
CA LEU A 668 13.41 30.05 9.78
C LEU A 668 14.32 30.20 8.57
N ALA A 669 15.36 31.04 8.69
CA ALA A 669 16.31 31.27 7.62
C ALA A 669 17.32 30.12 7.51
N ALA A 670 17.92 29.98 6.32
CA ALA A 670 18.91 28.94 6.03
C ALA A 670 20.19 29.02 6.87
N ASP A 671 20.43 30.10 7.62
CA ASP A 671 21.53 30.23 8.58
C ASP A 671 21.14 29.83 10.01
N GLY A 672 19.94 29.29 10.20
CA GLY A 672 19.37 28.91 11.49
C GLY A 672 18.74 30.06 12.28
N THR A 673 18.56 31.23 11.66
CA THR A 673 17.93 32.38 12.32
C THR A 673 16.40 32.26 12.32
N LEU A 674 15.83 32.13 13.51
CA LEU A 674 14.38 32.14 13.76
C LEU A 674 13.88 33.58 13.80
N SER A 675 12.93 33.93 12.93
CA SER A 675 12.36 35.29 12.86
C SER A 675 10.84 35.29 12.97
N PHE A 676 10.26 36.24 13.71
CA PHE A 676 8.80 36.40 13.84
C PHE A 676 8.43 37.83 14.26
N GLU A 677 7.17 38.22 14.09
CA GLU A 677 6.67 39.55 14.48
C GLU A 677 6.04 39.54 15.87
N THR A 678 6.24 40.62 16.63
CA THR A 678 5.64 40.82 17.97
C THR A 678 5.17 42.26 18.14
N LYS A 679 4.38 42.53 19.20
CA LYS A 679 3.96 43.91 19.54
C LYS A 679 5.13 44.85 19.85
N ALA A 680 6.27 44.31 20.27
CA ALA A 680 7.48 45.08 20.58
C ALA A 680 8.42 45.24 19.36
N GLY A 681 8.08 44.62 18.22
CA GLY A 681 8.84 44.68 16.97
C GLY A 681 9.24 43.31 16.42
N PRO A 682 9.94 43.29 15.27
CA PRO A 682 10.42 42.06 14.64
C PRO A 682 11.50 41.41 15.51
N VAL A 683 11.39 40.11 15.74
CA VAL A 683 12.34 39.31 16.49
C VAL A 683 13.18 38.47 15.52
N ARG A 684 14.50 38.37 15.77
CA ARG A 684 15.43 37.49 15.04
C ARG A 684 16.39 36.82 16.01
N LEU A 685 16.40 35.49 16.09
CA LEU A 685 17.18 34.71 17.07
C LEU A 685 18.04 33.65 16.39
N SER A 686 19.29 33.50 16.82
CA SER A 686 20.21 32.43 16.46
C SER A 686 20.67 31.73 17.74
N PHE A 687 20.75 30.40 17.76
CA PHE A 687 21.01 29.64 18.99
C PHE A 687 22.33 28.87 18.91
N GLU A 688 22.85 28.57 20.08
CA GLU A 688 24.12 27.92 20.33
C GLU A 688 23.88 26.82 21.38
N ARG A 689 24.31 25.58 21.13
CA ARG A 689 24.20 24.46 22.08
C ARG A 689 25.59 23.93 22.42
N ASN A 690 25.84 23.81 23.71
CA ASN A 690 27.00 23.14 24.27
C ASN A 690 26.54 21.87 24.99
N TYR A 691 27.29 20.79 24.82
CA TYR A 691 27.02 19.49 25.43
C TYR A 691 28.08 19.19 26.50
N SER A 692 27.69 18.43 27.51
CA SER A 692 28.59 17.90 28.54
C SER A 692 29.37 16.74 27.93
N LEU A 693 30.70 16.82 27.98
CA LEU A 693 31.59 15.79 27.41
C LEU A 693 31.51 14.45 28.17
N GLU A 694 31.05 14.45 29.42
CA GLU A 694 30.97 13.26 30.26
C GLU A 694 29.73 12.40 29.97
N ASP A 695 28.58 13.01 29.71
CA ASP A 695 27.30 12.30 29.65
C ASP A 695 26.43 12.64 28.43
N GLY A 696 26.93 13.49 27.51
CA GLY A 696 26.20 13.87 26.29
C GLY A 696 24.94 14.72 26.54
N THR A 697 24.68 15.12 27.78
CA THR A 697 23.55 15.99 28.11
C THR A 697 23.84 17.43 27.67
N ILE A 698 22.80 18.23 27.41
CA ILE A 698 22.97 19.65 27.07
C ILE A 698 23.53 20.37 28.30
N SER A 699 24.80 20.81 28.24
CA SER A 699 25.46 21.54 29.33
C SER A 699 25.01 23.00 29.35
N SER A 700 24.76 23.60 28.18
CA SER A 700 24.04 24.87 28.04
C SER A 700 23.45 25.02 26.65
N SER A 701 22.30 25.67 26.54
CA SER A 701 21.78 26.15 25.25
C SER A 701 21.49 27.63 25.42
N ARG A 702 21.99 28.46 24.51
CA ARG A 702 21.86 29.91 24.51
C ARG A 702 21.30 30.38 23.19
N PHE A 703 20.71 31.57 23.18
CA PHE A 703 20.40 32.26 21.93
C PHE A 703 20.89 33.70 21.99
N LYS A 704 21.11 34.28 20.82
CA LYS A 704 21.42 35.71 20.60
C LYS A 704 20.53 36.21 19.48
N GLY A 705 20.21 37.49 19.48
CA GLY A 705 19.25 38.01 18.52
C GLY A 705 18.94 39.48 18.69
N THR A 706 17.79 39.88 18.14
CA THR A 706 17.26 41.25 18.26
C THR A 706 15.73 41.21 18.41
N ILE A 707 15.17 42.24 19.04
CA ILE A 707 13.74 42.60 19.01
C ILE A 707 13.64 44.09 18.64
N GLY A 708 13.11 44.38 17.44
CA GLY A 708 13.33 45.68 16.82
C GLY A 708 14.83 45.96 16.67
N ASP A 709 15.28 47.09 17.18
CA ASP A 709 16.71 47.49 17.19
C ASP A 709 17.45 47.09 18.48
N VAL A 710 16.80 46.39 19.41
CA VAL A 710 17.37 46.02 20.72
C VAL A 710 17.98 44.64 20.65
N ALA A 711 19.26 44.51 21.03
CA ALA A 711 19.93 43.23 21.12
C ALA A 711 19.35 42.34 22.24
N LEU A 712 19.17 41.05 21.93
CA LEU A 712 18.73 40.01 22.83
C LEU A 712 19.80 38.94 22.99
N SER A 713 19.89 38.39 24.20
CA SER A 713 20.50 37.10 24.46
C SER A 713 19.66 36.37 25.47
N GLY A 714 19.80 35.05 25.56
CA GLY A 714 19.08 34.26 26.54
C GLY A 714 19.62 32.84 26.63
N ARG A 715 19.01 32.06 27.51
CA ARG A 715 19.44 30.68 27.78
C ARG A 715 18.27 29.74 28.06
N LEU A 716 18.50 28.47 27.77
CA LEU A 716 17.61 27.37 28.10
C LEU A 716 17.56 27.23 29.62
N GLU A 717 16.37 27.36 30.17
CA GLU A 717 16.13 27.17 31.58
C GLU A 717 15.75 25.71 31.84
N LYS A 718 16.33 25.10 32.88
CA LYS A 718 15.99 23.74 33.31
C LYS A 718 14.63 23.74 34.01
N LEU A 719 13.55 23.90 33.24
CA LEU A 719 12.20 23.65 33.70
C LEU A 719 11.79 22.22 33.32
N PRO A 720 11.22 21.42 34.24
CA PRO A 720 10.69 20.11 33.88
C PRO A 720 9.58 20.29 32.84
N LEU A 721 9.88 19.93 31.58
CA LEU A 721 9.03 20.10 30.39
C LEU A 721 7.60 19.55 30.62
N MET A 722 7.47 18.49 31.43
CA MET A 722 6.21 17.89 31.88
C MET A 722 5.29 18.90 32.58
N THR A 723 5.82 19.76 33.45
CA THR A 723 5.01 20.75 34.21
C THR A 723 4.49 21.86 33.30
N LEU A 724 5.22 22.19 32.24
CA LEU A 724 4.86 23.23 31.27
C LEU A 724 3.81 22.73 30.26
N LEU A 725 4.00 21.53 29.70
CA LEU A 725 3.07 20.90 28.76
C LEU A 725 1.71 20.54 29.40
N LEU A 726 1.70 20.14 30.67
CA LEU A 726 0.48 19.94 31.45
C LEU A 726 -0.30 21.25 31.64
N ARG A 727 0.37 22.40 31.81
CA ARG A 727 -0.30 23.70 31.94
C ARG A 727 -0.86 24.21 30.60
N ILE A 728 -0.14 24.04 29.49
CA ILE A 728 -0.60 24.46 28.16
C ILE A 728 -1.83 23.64 27.71
N ARG A 729 -1.89 22.33 28.02
CA ARG A 729 -3.06 21.48 27.70
C ARG A 729 -4.31 21.76 28.55
N LEU A 730 -4.19 22.43 29.69
CA LEU A 730 -5.29 22.65 30.64
C LEU A 730 -6.00 24.00 30.49
N ILE A 731 -5.67 24.80 29.47
CA ILE A 731 -6.35 26.09 29.21
C ILE A 731 -7.44 25.87 28.15
N PRO A 732 -8.72 25.76 28.52
CA PRO A 732 -9.81 25.86 27.54
C PRO A 732 -9.93 27.31 27.07
N SER A 733 -10.19 27.49 25.78
CA SER A 733 -10.38 28.79 25.14
C SER A 733 -11.69 29.47 25.56
N VAL A 734 -11.82 29.96 26.80
CA VAL A 734 -12.87 30.92 27.20
C VAL A 734 -12.34 31.76 28.38
N GLY A 735 -12.31 33.09 28.20
CA GLY A 735 -11.81 34.02 29.21
C GLY A 735 -12.64 34.05 30.50
N THR A 736 -11.96 34.07 31.65
CA THR A 736 -12.29 34.85 32.86
C THR A 736 -11.20 34.62 33.93
N HIS A 737 -10.63 35.70 34.46
CA HIS A 737 -9.59 35.70 35.50
C HIS A 737 -10.14 35.35 36.90
N LEU A 738 -9.44 34.47 37.64
CA LEU A 738 -9.52 34.37 39.11
C LEU A 738 -8.12 34.01 39.69
N PRO A 739 -7.71 34.55 40.85
CA PRO A 739 -6.37 34.34 41.40
C PRO A 739 -6.32 33.14 42.38
N LEU A 740 -5.27 32.33 42.31
CA LEU A 740 -4.98 31.26 43.27
C LEU A 740 -3.83 31.67 44.20
N LYS A 741 -4.16 31.91 45.48
CA LYS A 741 -3.21 31.97 46.61
C LYS A 741 -3.37 30.70 47.46
N HIS A 742 -2.22 30.11 47.81
CA HIS A 742 -1.96 29.06 48.80
C HIS A 742 -2.55 27.66 48.56
N ILE A 743 -1.67 26.65 48.55
CA ILE A 743 -1.61 25.52 49.51
C ILE A 743 -0.49 24.58 49.04
N TYR A 744 0.59 24.46 49.82
CA TYR A 744 1.30 23.20 50.07
C TYR A 744 2.03 23.35 51.41
N LYS A 745 1.49 22.71 52.45
CA LYS A 745 2.19 22.40 53.70
C LYS A 745 2.30 20.88 53.73
N THR A 746 3.49 20.36 53.48
CA THR A 746 3.82 18.94 53.62
C THR A 746 4.28 18.67 55.05
N THR A 747 3.59 17.77 55.73
CA THR A 747 4.05 17.15 56.99
C THR A 747 4.59 15.77 56.70
N ALA A 748 5.85 15.53 57.06
CA ALA A 748 6.51 14.22 57.04
C ALA A 748 6.12 13.40 58.28
N PRO A 749 6.12 12.04 58.22
CA PRO A 749 5.99 11.21 59.40
C PRO A 749 7.37 10.90 60.02
N ARG A 750 7.45 11.02 61.34
CA ARG A 750 8.55 10.51 62.18
C ARG A 750 8.36 9.01 62.44
N GLN A 751 9.47 8.28 62.42
CA GLN A 751 9.60 6.91 62.89
C GLN A 751 9.34 6.77 64.40
N SER A 752 8.64 5.69 64.76
CA SER A 752 9.02 4.74 65.83
C SER A 752 8.42 3.39 65.49
#